data_AF-A0A7G5C2W7-F1
#
_entry.id   AF-A0A7G5C2W7-F1
#
_cell.length_a   1.000
_cell.length_b   1.000
_cell.length_c   1.000
_cell.angle_alpha   90.00
_cell.angle_beta   90.00
_cell.angle_gamma   90.00
#
_symmetry.space_group_name_H-M   'P 1'
#
loop_
_entity.id
_entity.type
_entity.pdbx_description
1 polymer ?
#
loop_
_entity_poly.entity_id
_entity_poly.type
_entity_poly.pdbx_seq_one_letter_code
_entity_poly.pdbx_strand_id
1 'polypeptide(L)'
;MGPSGDTTLYAQWTVNDYPVSYDGNGATSGSAPSGGSYAYGSDIAVQGNTGNLVKTGHTFTGWNTAANGSGTAYAPAATLNIGPSGVILYAQWTINSYEVAYNGNGNTGGNAPVRSSHPYGSGVTVSGNSGNLVKTGHTFAGWNTAVNGSGLNYAPGSTFNMGAAGMTLYAQWTVNSYAVNFQTNGGSSVGYQMVEFGQKVTMPSEPTKTGYTFAGWYTDGGLLTPFSFETPMGAATMTLYAKWTTNSYPVSYNGNGQTGGTVPPAGSHAYNTSVTVQGNAGGLFKTGYTFAGWNTAADGSGTPYVEAQTFTIGAGGVVLYAIWTVNSYTVSYDSNASDGGSAPSGMSGNYNTSITLPGNVGNLEKIGHTFAGWNTAADGTGTNYAAGASYSIGASDEILYAAWSVNSYTVSYDGNGSSGGSSPADASHNYNTGVTVAGSGSLFKTGYTFAGWNTAADGTGTGYVEHDAFTIGAANVSLYAVWTINSYTVSFDADGGTPVSDQTVIYGNTVSKPVDPEKTGHTFDGWYTDEDLLTPYDFAAAIGDSDFTLYAKWNINSYTVAYDGNGSTEGTAPTSVSYDYNVNVAVSDIGNLVKAGHTFAGWNTAADGSGTGYDAGDTLTIGTAGVTLFAQWTVNSYSVAYDGSGATSGNVPAGSSYDYNANVTVPNNSGNLEKTGYTFAGWNTAVDGSGTVYRPGETFAMGAGPVTLFAQWLSNNALLSFLTVDASVLSPTFSPTVLNYEVELDYLETELNLSFSQADPTQFVSVTGAVYQSVTGAVYHYQATGLPIGPTPIRFGVTAQDGTVNAYTIIVKRDSGNNADLSGLSLSGGSLSPVFAPGTTTYSANVSNGVSSLAVTAIASESLASITVNGQPVISGQPSAAIQLAVGSSPISVEVTARDGTKKTYAVDVYRASASGGGTGPIAPAPGSTTSENGQIVLPPGEKGEVSLGNAITVSIPAGASGQELKVSIAERLDAPVPTGSSPISPILWITSNSTALFLKPVTVALTFDSAKLKGNQEAVVFAYDEESAKWTKVEGGRVNGNRIEVDVKRLLPMVVMAVDKVTEPSPGTKPDRTFGDVSGHWAAATIEQAIAAGIVSGYPNGTFKPNQTVTRAEFAVLLVKALHPQGEAATLEFEDKRKIGTWARNAVAQAVQAGWIKGYKDGSFRPDAEITRAEMAAMVANAMGKSFDADATTLFADDKDIPKWAKSAANAVQQSGLIQGKGSGEFDPFGKTTRAEAVTVLLKLLDSQR
;
A
#
# COMPACT_ATOMS: atom_id res chain seq x y z
N MET A 1 178.54 10.15 95.35
CA MET A 1 179.18 10.25 94.03
C MET A 1 178.23 9.64 93.02
N GLY A 2 177.95 10.36 91.94
CA GLY A 2 177.28 9.84 90.75
C GLY A 2 175.89 10.44 90.49
N PRO A 3 175.49 10.65 89.22
CA PRO A 3 174.94 11.95 88.77
C PRO A 3 173.56 11.94 88.06
N SER A 4 172.98 13.15 88.00
CA SER A 4 172.19 13.85 86.94
C SER A 4 171.19 13.16 86.00
N GLY A 5 169.96 13.72 85.92
CA GLY A 5 169.23 13.94 84.66
C GLY A 5 167.70 13.84 84.74
N ASP A 6 167.02 14.98 84.92
CA ASP A 6 165.54 15.09 84.88
C ASP A 6 164.97 14.99 83.45
N THR A 7 163.80 14.36 83.28
CA THR A 7 162.95 14.43 82.08
C THR A 7 161.49 14.62 82.48
N THR A 8 160.86 15.69 82.02
CA THR A 8 159.42 15.96 82.17
C THR A 8 158.72 15.65 80.85
N LEU A 9 157.76 14.72 80.86
CA LEU A 9 156.83 14.44 79.76
C LEU A 9 155.45 15.05 80.11
N TYR A 10 154.92 15.89 79.24
CA TYR A 10 153.54 16.39 79.33
C TYR A 10 152.60 15.40 78.61
N ALA A 11 151.53 14.97 79.27
CA ALA A 11 150.44 14.26 78.60
C ALA A 11 149.64 15.24 77.72
N GLN A 12 149.47 14.91 76.44
CA GLN A 12 148.61 15.63 75.50
C GLN A 12 147.27 14.90 75.43
N TRP A 13 146.20 15.54 75.93
CA TRP A 13 144.85 14.97 75.92
C TRP A 13 144.07 15.51 74.71
N THR A 14 143.56 14.62 73.85
CA THR A 14 142.58 14.95 72.81
C THR A 14 141.18 14.92 73.40
N VAL A 15 140.37 15.93 73.09
CA VAL A 15 138.96 16.01 73.52
C VAL A 15 138.15 14.97 72.74
N ASN A 16 137.34 14.17 73.44
CA ASN A 16 136.44 13.20 72.82
C ASN A 16 135.22 13.90 72.20
N ASP A 17 134.76 13.41 71.05
CA ASP A 17 133.47 13.81 70.47
C ASP A 17 132.36 12.85 70.90
N TYR A 18 131.16 13.38 71.16
CA TYR A 18 129.97 12.61 71.52
C TYR A 18 128.82 12.87 70.52
N PRO A 19 128.06 11.83 70.14
CA PRO A 19 127.00 11.96 69.14
C PRO A 19 125.73 12.60 69.74
N VAL A 20 125.10 13.48 68.97
CA VAL A 20 123.74 13.97 69.20
C VAL A 20 122.85 13.52 68.05
N SER A 21 121.76 12.82 68.36
CA SER A 21 120.81 12.31 67.38
C SER A 21 119.38 12.73 67.71
N TYR A 22 118.51 12.78 66.69
CA TYR A 22 117.11 13.18 66.82
C TYR A 22 116.18 12.00 66.50
N ASP A 23 115.12 11.84 67.28
CA ASP A 23 114.13 10.79 67.12
C ASP A 23 112.72 11.40 67.02
N GLY A 24 111.96 11.02 65.99
CA GLY A 24 110.62 11.56 65.73
C GLY A 24 109.57 11.25 66.81
N ASN A 25 109.88 10.36 67.76
CA ASN A 25 109.13 10.04 68.96
C ASN A 25 107.63 9.79 68.70
N GLY A 26 107.37 8.80 67.85
CA GLY A 26 106.02 8.41 67.44
C GLY A 26 105.33 9.41 66.50
N ALA A 27 106.10 10.17 65.72
CA ALA A 27 105.57 10.90 64.56
C ALA A 27 104.88 9.95 63.58
N THR A 28 103.76 10.38 63.02
CA THR A 28 102.98 9.62 62.04
C THR A 28 103.49 9.82 60.60
N SER A 29 104.23 10.90 60.34
CA SER A 29 104.92 11.15 59.06
C SER A 29 106.06 12.16 59.21
N GLY A 30 106.87 12.33 58.16
CA GLY A 30 108.08 13.17 58.17
C GLY A 30 109.32 12.39 58.64
N SER A 31 110.47 13.04 58.63
CA SER A 31 111.76 12.45 59.04
C SER A 31 112.42 13.29 60.13
N ALA A 32 113.06 12.66 61.11
CA ALA A 32 113.83 13.40 62.11
C ALA A 32 115.05 14.08 61.46
N PRO A 33 115.49 15.26 61.94
CA PRO A 33 116.67 15.92 61.42
C PRO A 33 117.95 15.07 61.61
N SER A 34 118.93 15.21 60.72
CA SER A 34 120.18 14.45 60.82
C SER A 34 121.03 14.92 62.01
N GLY A 35 121.45 13.96 62.83
CA GLY A 35 122.38 14.18 63.96
C GLY A 35 123.82 14.49 63.53
N GLY A 36 124.68 14.75 64.52
CA GLY A 36 126.11 15.05 64.33
C GLY A 36 126.95 14.59 65.53
N SER A 37 128.29 14.65 65.40
CA SER A 37 129.25 14.36 66.46
C SER A 37 129.98 15.63 66.86
N TYR A 38 130.04 15.93 68.16
CA TYR A 38 130.49 17.22 68.68
C TYR A 38 131.43 17.04 69.87
N ALA A 39 132.44 17.91 69.98
CA ALA A 39 133.46 17.84 71.03
C ALA A 39 132.88 18.06 72.44
N TYR A 40 133.38 17.29 73.41
CA TYR A 40 133.03 17.43 74.83
C TYR A 40 133.23 18.87 75.34
N GLY A 41 132.20 19.41 76.00
CA GLY A 41 132.16 20.77 76.55
C GLY A 41 131.72 21.85 75.55
N SER A 42 131.48 21.52 74.27
CA SER A 42 130.97 22.47 73.28
C SER A 42 129.47 22.74 73.46
N ASP A 43 129.04 23.91 73.01
CA ASP A 43 127.63 24.33 72.95
C ASP A 43 127.12 24.22 71.51
N ILE A 44 126.00 23.52 71.31
CA ILE A 44 125.34 23.38 70.00
C ILE A 44 123.90 23.89 70.05
N ALA A 45 123.38 24.37 68.92
CA ALA A 45 121.98 24.74 68.79
C ALA A 45 121.11 23.52 68.42
N VAL A 46 120.06 23.27 69.20
CA VAL A 46 119.09 22.21 68.93
C VAL A 46 118.31 22.53 67.65
N GLN A 47 118.20 21.57 66.74
CA GLN A 47 117.56 21.78 65.43
C GLN A 47 116.04 21.98 65.58
N GLY A 48 115.42 22.73 64.67
CA GLY A 48 113.95 22.79 64.57
C GLY A 48 113.36 21.56 63.89
N ASN A 49 112.05 21.57 63.64
CA ASN A 49 111.37 20.51 62.89
C ASN A 49 111.62 20.64 61.37
N THR A 50 112.87 20.59 60.94
CA THR A 50 113.28 20.80 59.54
C THR A 50 112.92 19.64 58.62
N GLY A 51 112.72 18.44 59.17
CA GLY A 51 112.27 17.27 58.42
C GLY A 51 110.75 17.07 58.39
N ASN A 52 109.97 18.11 58.75
CA ASN A 52 108.50 18.13 58.71
C ASN A 52 107.84 16.95 59.43
N LEU A 53 108.34 16.62 60.62
CA LEU A 53 107.67 15.65 61.49
C LEU A 53 106.25 16.11 61.75
N VAL A 54 105.31 15.20 61.55
CA VAL A 54 103.89 15.37 61.88
C VAL A 54 103.47 14.20 62.74
N LYS A 55 102.71 14.49 63.79
CA LYS A 55 101.99 13.49 64.56
C LYS A 55 100.52 13.87 64.52
N THR A 56 99.69 13.08 63.83
CA THR A 56 98.27 13.40 63.63
C THR A 56 97.58 13.74 64.96
N GLY A 57 96.86 14.86 64.98
CA GLY A 57 96.17 15.35 66.17
C GLY A 57 97.06 15.93 67.27
N HIS A 58 98.35 16.12 67.01
CA HIS A 58 99.31 16.72 67.94
C HIS A 58 100.11 17.83 67.24
N THR A 59 100.61 18.78 68.03
CA THR A 59 101.49 19.86 67.58
C THR A 59 102.91 19.62 68.10
N PHE A 60 103.91 19.73 67.24
CA PHE A 60 105.32 19.65 67.61
C PHE A 60 105.70 20.89 68.43
N THR A 61 106.25 20.71 69.63
CA THR A 61 106.59 21.83 70.52
C THR A 61 108.08 21.96 70.82
N GLY A 62 108.90 20.99 70.43
CA GLY A 62 110.34 20.99 70.68
C GLY A 62 110.87 19.57 70.81
N TRP A 63 112.00 19.42 71.49
CA TRP A 63 112.67 18.15 71.72
C TRP A 63 112.88 17.89 73.21
N ASN A 64 113.03 16.63 73.61
CA ASN A 64 113.25 16.24 75.00
C ASN A 64 114.34 15.17 75.08
N THR A 65 115.18 15.19 76.12
CA THR A 65 116.26 14.19 76.27
C THR A 65 115.76 12.80 76.69
N ALA A 66 114.47 12.62 76.95
CA ALA A 66 113.85 11.32 77.18
C ALA A 66 112.58 11.14 76.32
N ALA A 67 112.37 9.94 75.77
CA ALA A 67 111.25 9.63 74.86
C ALA A 67 109.86 9.82 75.50
N ASN A 68 109.74 9.57 76.81
CA ASN A 68 108.50 9.76 77.57
C ASN A 68 108.25 11.21 78.01
N GLY A 69 109.14 12.15 77.66
CA GLY A 69 109.03 13.57 78.01
C GLY A 69 109.50 13.95 79.41
N SER A 70 110.05 13.02 80.21
CA SER A 70 110.52 13.31 81.58
C SER A 70 111.94 13.88 81.67
N GLY A 71 112.64 14.00 80.53
CA GLY A 71 113.97 14.59 80.45
C GLY A 71 113.91 16.12 80.32
N THR A 72 115.06 16.73 80.04
CA THR A 72 115.17 18.17 79.82
C THR A 72 114.59 18.52 78.45
N ALA A 73 113.67 19.49 78.42
CA ALA A 73 113.06 19.97 77.19
C ALA A 73 113.91 21.08 76.55
N TYR A 74 114.03 21.02 75.23
CA TYR A 74 114.73 21.97 74.40
C TYR A 74 113.79 22.49 73.30
N ALA A 75 113.56 23.80 73.28
CA ALA A 75 112.91 24.44 72.14
C ALA A 75 113.85 24.45 70.92
N PRO A 76 113.32 24.57 69.69
CA PRO A 76 114.16 24.83 68.51
C PRO A 76 115.12 25.99 68.74
N ALA A 77 116.38 25.82 68.34
CA ALA A 77 117.52 26.73 68.53
C ALA A 77 118.01 26.94 69.98
N ALA A 78 117.47 26.22 70.97
CA ALA A 78 118.01 26.23 72.32
C ALA A 78 119.44 25.66 72.38
N THR A 79 120.28 26.17 73.28
CA THR A 79 121.67 25.71 73.44
C THR A 79 121.73 24.43 74.27
N LEU A 80 122.38 23.39 73.73
CA LEU A 80 122.69 22.13 74.42
C LEU A 80 124.21 22.03 74.61
N ASN A 81 124.66 21.88 75.86
CA ASN A 81 126.07 21.64 76.20
C ASN A 81 126.40 20.14 76.14
N ILE A 82 127.50 19.77 75.50
CA ILE A 82 127.87 18.36 75.26
C ILE A 82 128.63 17.76 76.46
N GLY A 83 127.94 16.91 77.21
CA GLY A 83 128.49 16.13 78.34
C GLY A 83 129.27 14.87 77.92
N PRO A 84 129.69 14.01 78.87
CA PRO A 84 130.62 12.90 78.61
C PRO A 84 129.96 11.66 77.98
N SER A 85 128.80 11.81 77.34
CA SER A 85 128.05 10.72 76.70
C SER A 85 127.17 11.26 75.57
N GLY A 86 126.83 10.40 74.60
CA GLY A 86 125.90 10.77 73.53
C GLY A 86 124.50 11.11 74.03
N VAL A 87 123.79 11.99 73.32
CA VAL A 87 122.43 12.46 73.64
C VAL A 87 121.47 12.13 72.50
N ILE A 88 120.27 11.63 72.84
CA ILE A 88 119.16 11.48 71.89
C ILE A 88 118.09 12.51 72.26
N LEU A 89 117.66 13.29 71.29
CA LEU A 89 116.60 14.29 71.41
C LEU A 89 115.33 13.76 70.74
N TYR A 90 114.31 13.48 71.56
CA TYR A 90 113.03 12.93 71.16
C TYR A 90 112.01 14.05 70.93
N ALA A 91 111.28 14.02 69.81
CA ALA A 91 110.27 15.04 69.50
C ALA A 91 109.21 15.12 70.61
N GLN A 92 108.88 16.33 71.03
CA GLN A 92 107.87 16.61 72.05
C GLN A 92 106.58 17.08 71.37
N TRP A 93 105.46 16.47 71.77
CA TRP A 93 104.17 16.64 71.13
C TRP A 93 103.11 17.06 72.14
N THR A 94 102.34 18.10 71.83
CA THR A 94 101.15 18.51 72.60
C THR A 94 99.90 18.07 71.86
N ILE A 95 98.95 17.45 72.57
CA ILE A 95 97.69 17.00 71.97
C ILE A 95 96.78 18.17 71.62
N ASN A 96 96.21 18.18 70.42
CA ASN A 96 95.26 19.21 69.97
C ASN A 96 93.85 18.89 70.50
N SER A 97 92.98 19.91 70.60
CA SER A 97 91.56 19.74 70.91
C SER A 97 90.67 20.27 69.78
N TYR A 98 89.54 19.63 69.56
CA TYR A 98 88.60 19.93 68.48
C TYR A 98 87.16 20.05 69.00
N GLU A 99 86.35 20.90 68.35
CA GLU A 99 84.99 21.18 68.80
C GLU A 99 83.95 20.19 68.23
N VAL A 100 82.95 19.88 69.05
CA VAL A 100 81.70 19.24 68.65
C VAL A 100 80.56 20.23 68.84
N ALA A 101 79.90 20.58 67.74
CA ALA A 101 78.77 21.50 67.71
C ALA A 101 77.46 20.77 67.39
N TYR A 102 76.34 21.32 67.83
CA TYR A 102 75.01 20.76 67.59
C TYR A 102 74.12 21.78 66.86
N ASN A 103 73.29 21.32 65.92
CA ASN A 103 72.38 22.14 65.14
C ASN A 103 70.95 21.57 65.17
N GLY A 104 69.95 22.39 65.53
CA GLY A 104 68.55 21.97 65.66
C GLY A 104 67.85 21.54 64.35
N ASN A 105 68.49 21.75 63.20
CA ASN A 105 68.08 21.27 61.88
C ASN A 105 66.61 21.52 61.54
N GLY A 106 66.23 22.81 61.52
CA GLY A 106 64.86 23.23 61.22
C GLY A 106 63.86 22.98 62.36
N ASN A 107 64.34 22.99 63.61
CA ASN A 107 63.49 22.98 64.80
C ASN A 107 62.58 24.22 64.83
N THR A 108 61.37 24.06 65.36
CA THR A 108 60.39 25.14 65.54
C THR A 108 60.41 25.71 66.96
N GLY A 109 61.17 25.10 67.88
CA GLY A 109 61.38 25.58 69.25
C GLY A 109 62.56 24.89 69.95
N GLY A 110 62.95 25.41 71.12
CA GLY A 110 64.10 24.92 71.89
C GLY A 110 65.46 25.39 71.37
N ASN A 111 66.52 25.05 72.11
CA ASN A 111 67.90 25.42 71.78
C ASN A 111 68.75 24.17 71.55
N ALA A 112 69.69 24.22 70.58
CA ALA A 112 70.65 23.13 70.41
C ALA A 112 71.62 23.05 71.60
N PRO A 113 72.14 21.86 71.96
CA PRO A 113 73.16 21.71 72.99
C PRO A 113 74.38 22.61 72.74
N VAL A 114 74.99 23.09 73.84
CA VAL A 114 76.16 23.96 73.77
C VAL A 114 77.35 23.19 73.18
N ARG A 115 78.14 23.87 72.33
CA ARG A 115 79.38 23.31 71.76
C ARG A 115 80.38 22.93 72.86
N SER A 116 81.17 21.90 72.64
CA SER A 116 82.17 21.39 73.60
C SER A 116 83.49 21.01 72.91
N SER A 117 84.62 21.25 73.58
CA SER A 117 85.97 21.00 73.05
C SER A 117 86.59 19.77 73.70
N HIS A 118 87.15 18.88 72.88
CA HIS A 118 87.69 17.58 73.31
C HIS A 118 89.08 17.31 72.73
N PRO A 119 90.03 16.76 73.51
CA PRO A 119 91.34 16.34 72.99
C PRO A 119 91.24 15.28 71.89
N TYR A 120 92.15 15.30 70.93
CA TYR A 120 92.26 14.30 69.87
C TYR A 120 92.32 12.88 70.46
N GLY A 121 91.55 11.94 69.89
CA GLY A 121 91.50 10.55 70.34
C GLY A 121 90.75 10.31 71.67
N SER A 122 90.27 11.36 72.35
CA SER A 122 89.42 11.19 73.53
C SER A 122 87.99 10.77 73.15
N GLY A 123 87.32 10.03 74.02
CA GLY A 123 85.93 9.65 73.84
C GLY A 123 84.98 10.81 74.10
N VAL A 124 84.13 11.13 73.13
CA VAL A 124 83.06 12.13 73.21
C VAL A 124 81.73 11.41 73.39
N THR A 125 80.93 11.84 74.37
CA THR A 125 79.55 11.36 74.53
C THR A 125 78.59 12.34 73.83
N VAL A 126 77.73 11.82 72.95
CA VAL A 126 76.75 12.61 72.20
C VAL A 126 75.64 13.06 73.13
N SER A 127 75.43 14.37 73.20
CA SER A 127 74.41 15.00 74.05
C SER A 127 73.02 14.51 73.67
N GLY A 128 72.16 14.30 74.67
CA GLY A 128 70.73 14.12 74.42
C GLY A 128 70.04 15.42 74.02
N ASN A 129 68.71 15.41 73.96
CA ASN A 129 67.91 16.60 73.65
C ASN A 129 67.81 17.56 74.86
N SER A 130 68.95 17.96 75.45
CA SER A 130 69.01 18.71 76.71
C SER A 130 68.50 20.15 76.61
N GLY A 131 68.41 20.71 75.41
CA GLY A 131 67.85 22.05 75.17
C GLY A 131 66.39 22.06 74.72
N ASN A 132 65.69 20.94 74.88
CA ASN A 132 64.28 20.76 74.51
C ASN A 132 63.98 21.17 73.06
N LEU A 133 64.80 20.72 72.10
CA LEU A 133 64.50 20.92 70.69
C LEU A 133 63.14 20.30 70.38
N VAL A 134 62.28 21.10 69.76
CA VAL A 134 60.97 20.70 69.27
C VAL A 134 60.88 21.06 67.80
N LYS A 135 60.32 20.17 67.00
CA LYS A 135 59.89 20.45 65.64
C LYS A 135 58.44 20.03 65.52
N THR A 136 57.55 20.98 65.27
CA THR A 136 56.11 20.76 65.21
C THR A 136 55.80 19.63 64.23
N GLY A 137 55.00 18.65 64.67
CA GLY A 137 54.65 17.50 63.85
C GLY A 137 55.74 16.44 63.70
N HIS A 138 56.86 16.54 64.40
CA HIS A 138 57.98 15.60 64.31
C HIS A 138 58.52 15.21 65.70
N THR A 139 59.13 14.03 65.79
CA THR A 139 59.80 13.52 66.99
C THR A 139 61.32 13.52 66.79
N PHE A 140 62.06 13.97 67.80
CA PHE A 140 63.53 13.97 67.77
C PHE A 140 64.06 12.52 67.83
N ALA A 141 64.76 12.09 66.78
CA ALA A 141 65.23 10.72 66.61
C ALA A 141 66.71 10.51 66.98
N GLY A 142 67.46 11.61 67.15
CA GLY A 142 68.89 11.57 67.42
C GLY A 142 69.64 12.62 66.61
N TRP A 143 70.91 12.38 66.38
CA TRP A 143 71.80 13.30 65.69
C TRP A 143 72.42 12.66 64.44
N ASN A 144 72.66 13.43 63.39
CA ASN A 144 73.30 12.98 62.17
C ASN A 144 74.49 13.87 61.79
N THR A 145 75.54 13.33 61.18
CA THR A 145 76.70 14.13 60.74
C THR A 145 76.44 14.97 59.48
N ALA A 146 75.30 14.82 58.82
CA ALA A 146 74.90 15.58 57.63
C ALA A 146 73.50 16.19 57.81
N VAL A 147 73.31 17.40 57.26
CA VAL A 147 72.07 18.19 57.39
C VAL A 147 70.84 17.48 56.80
N ASN A 148 71.02 16.71 55.73
CA ASN A 148 69.97 15.97 55.02
C ASN A 148 69.73 14.56 55.59
N GLY A 149 70.43 14.16 56.66
CA GLY A 149 70.30 12.84 57.28
C GLY A 149 71.06 11.71 56.59
N SER A 150 71.86 11.96 55.56
CA SER A 150 72.62 10.90 54.85
C SER A 150 73.97 10.55 55.52
N GLY A 151 74.34 11.25 56.60
CA GLY A 151 75.56 11.00 57.36
C GLY A 151 75.39 9.86 58.36
N LEU A 152 76.35 9.75 59.29
CA LEU A 152 76.30 8.76 60.37
C LEU A 152 75.30 9.21 61.45
N ASN A 153 74.47 8.26 61.90
CA ASN A 153 73.50 8.48 62.96
C ASN A 153 74.12 8.21 64.34
N TYR A 154 73.87 9.12 65.27
CA TYR A 154 74.25 9.03 66.67
C TYR A 154 73.01 9.14 67.55
N ALA A 155 72.75 8.08 68.33
CA ALA A 155 71.75 8.13 69.38
C ALA A 155 72.26 8.95 70.58
N PRO A 156 71.38 9.63 71.35
CA PRO A 156 71.75 10.23 72.63
C PRO A 156 72.54 9.27 73.54
N GLY A 157 73.66 9.73 74.08
CA GLY A 157 74.54 8.95 74.95
C GLY A 157 75.50 8.00 74.23
N SER A 158 75.43 7.89 72.90
CA SER A 158 76.46 7.17 72.13
C SER A 158 77.82 7.86 72.25
N THR A 159 78.90 7.09 72.13
CA THR A 159 80.26 7.61 72.22
C THR A 159 81.02 7.44 70.91
N PHE A 160 81.83 8.43 70.54
CA PHE A 160 82.80 8.32 69.44
C PHE A 160 84.13 8.95 69.83
N ASN A 161 85.22 8.53 69.19
CA ASN A 161 86.54 9.11 69.45
C ASN A 161 86.74 10.38 68.61
N MET A 162 87.24 11.46 69.22
CA MET A 162 87.43 12.72 68.52
C MET A 162 88.52 12.62 67.45
N GLY A 163 88.15 12.90 66.20
CA GLY A 163 89.07 12.92 65.05
C GLY A 163 89.93 14.19 64.98
N ALA A 164 90.77 14.31 63.95
CA ALA A 164 91.69 15.44 63.76
C ALA A 164 91.03 16.71 63.16
N ALA A 165 89.70 16.86 63.30
CA ALA A 165 88.92 18.01 62.86
C ALA A 165 87.63 18.13 63.69
N GLY A 166 87.07 19.33 63.79
CA GLY A 166 85.78 19.56 64.46
C GLY A 166 84.60 18.93 63.70
N MET A 167 83.50 18.66 64.41
CA MET A 167 82.30 18.03 63.84
C MET A 167 81.02 18.75 64.27
N THR A 168 80.04 18.86 63.35
CA THR A 168 78.69 19.34 63.66
C THR A 168 77.69 18.19 63.55
N LEU A 169 76.86 18.05 64.56
CA LEU A 169 75.78 17.07 64.64
C LEU A 169 74.42 17.78 64.44
N TYR A 170 73.67 17.34 63.44
CA TYR A 170 72.37 17.89 63.04
C TYR A 170 71.23 17.05 63.62
N ALA A 171 70.24 17.68 64.23
CA ALA A 171 69.08 16.99 64.77
C ALA A 171 68.36 16.21 63.66
N GLN A 172 68.04 14.95 63.94
CA GLN A 172 67.27 14.08 63.06
C GLN A 172 65.83 14.02 63.56
N TRP A 173 64.89 14.15 62.64
CA TRP A 173 63.46 14.27 62.94
C TRP A 173 62.68 13.17 62.21
N THR A 174 61.84 12.45 62.94
CA THR A 174 60.85 11.51 62.37
C THR A 174 59.51 12.23 62.27
N VAL A 175 58.85 12.20 61.11
CA VAL A 175 57.51 12.78 60.95
C VAL A 175 56.48 12.00 61.77
N ASN A 176 55.59 12.70 62.47
CA ASN A 176 54.52 12.07 63.24
C ASN A 176 53.31 11.79 62.36
N SER A 177 52.58 10.71 62.67
CA SER A 177 51.26 10.42 62.10
C SER A 177 50.15 10.68 63.12
N TYR A 178 49.04 11.24 62.67
CA TYR A 178 47.87 11.55 63.49
C TYR A 178 46.64 10.84 62.94
N ALA A 179 45.75 10.41 63.82
CA ALA A 179 44.53 9.73 63.43
C ALA A 179 43.46 10.72 62.96
N VAL A 180 42.69 10.32 61.94
CA VAL A 180 41.45 10.96 61.53
C VAL A 180 40.33 9.96 61.76
N ASN A 181 39.51 10.24 62.78
CA ASN A 181 38.37 9.40 63.14
C ASN A 181 37.12 9.87 62.40
N PHE A 182 36.28 8.95 61.95
CA PHE A 182 35.04 9.25 61.23
C PHE A 182 33.82 8.86 62.05
N GLN A 183 33.13 9.86 62.60
CA GLN A 183 31.85 9.69 63.31
C GLN A 183 30.71 9.82 62.32
N THR A 184 30.12 8.68 61.94
CA THR A 184 29.14 8.62 60.85
C THR A 184 27.74 9.09 61.26
N ASN A 185 27.53 9.47 62.53
CA ASN A 185 26.25 9.97 63.06
C ASN A 185 25.05 9.09 62.67
N GLY A 186 25.23 7.77 62.82
CA GLY A 186 24.21 6.77 62.55
C GLY A 186 24.21 6.22 61.12
N GLY A 187 25.20 6.53 60.28
CA GLY A 187 25.44 5.84 59.01
C GLY A 187 26.43 4.66 59.12
N SER A 188 26.68 3.97 58.02
CA SER A 188 27.61 2.83 57.93
C SER A 188 29.01 3.17 58.43
N SER A 189 29.66 2.23 59.12
CA SER A 189 30.98 2.43 59.73
C SER A 189 32.05 2.80 58.71
N VAL A 190 32.87 3.81 59.03
CA VAL A 190 34.04 4.22 58.25
C VAL A 190 35.28 4.07 59.12
N GLY A 191 36.29 3.37 58.61
CA GLY A 191 37.56 3.14 59.32
C GLY A 191 38.35 4.44 59.49
N TYR A 192 39.12 4.55 60.59
CA TYR A 192 40.01 5.69 60.80
C TYR A 192 41.19 5.66 59.84
N GLN A 193 41.75 6.83 59.54
CA GLN A 193 42.97 6.97 58.72
C GLN A 193 44.14 7.47 59.57
N MET A 194 45.34 6.97 59.31
CA MET A 194 46.59 7.51 59.87
C MET A 194 47.25 8.39 58.81
N VAL A 195 47.42 9.67 59.11
CA VAL A 195 47.94 10.67 58.15
C VAL A 195 49.17 11.35 58.73
N GLU A 196 50.27 11.35 57.98
CA GLU A 196 51.49 12.06 58.35
C GLU A 196 51.26 13.57 58.42
N PHE A 197 51.94 14.24 59.35
CA PHE A 197 51.89 15.69 59.48
C PHE A 197 52.18 16.41 58.15
N GLY A 198 51.28 17.31 57.74
CA GLY A 198 51.40 18.07 56.50
C GLY A 198 50.90 17.35 55.23
N GLN A 199 50.53 16.07 55.30
CA GLN A 199 49.85 15.36 54.20
C GLN A 199 48.33 15.59 54.25
N LYS A 200 47.65 15.39 53.11
CA LYS A 200 46.18 15.50 53.02
C LYS A 200 45.50 14.22 53.48
N VAL A 201 44.33 14.36 54.10
CA VAL A 201 43.45 13.23 54.42
C VAL A 201 42.84 12.71 53.11
N THR A 202 42.78 11.39 52.91
CA THR A 202 42.11 10.83 51.73
C THR A 202 40.61 10.78 51.99
N MET A 203 39.79 11.18 51.02
CA MET A 203 38.34 11.08 51.16
C MET A 203 37.94 9.60 51.29
N PRO A 204 37.29 9.17 52.39
CA PRO A 204 36.78 7.81 52.50
C PRO A 204 35.56 7.63 51.58
N SER A 205 35.19 6.37 51.32
CA SER A 205 33.90 6.05 50.69
C SER A 205 32.75 6.69 51.48
N GLU A 206 31.78 7.26 50.79
CA GLU A 206 30.63 7.91 51.43
C GLU A 206 29.88 6.90 52.33
N PRO A 207 29.64 7.22 53.60
CA PRO A 207 28.82 6.37 54.45
C PRO A 207 27.38 6.40 53.93
N THR A 208 26.62 5.34 54.24
CA THR A 208 25.20 5.24 53.91
C THR A 208 24.34 5.25 55.17
N LYS A 209 23.17 5.90 55.11
CA LYS A 209 22.18 5.92 56.19
C LYS A 209 20.79 5.85 55.58
N THR A 210 20.07 4.74 55.80
CA THR A 210 18.74 4.50 55.23
C THR A 210 17.80 5.68 55.49
N GLY A 211 17.20 6.22 54.42
CA GLY A 211 16.26 7.36 54.49
C GLY A 211 16.90 8.75 54.55
N TYR A 212 18.24 8.84 54.45
CA TYR A 212 18.98 10.10 54.46
C TYR A 212 20.01 10.15 53.33
N THR A 213 20.32 11.36 52.85
CA THR A 213 21.40 11.64 51.90
C THR A 213 22.62 12.19 52.63
N PHE A 214 23.82 11.69 52.31
CA PHE A 214 25.08 12.16 52.90
C PHE A 214 25.41 13.57 52.38
N ALA A 215 25.56 14.53 53.30
CA ALA A 215 25.77 15.95 52.97
C ALA A 215 27.22 16.42 53.17
N GLY A 216 28.13 15.50 53.54
CA GLY A 216 29.55 15.79 53.73
C GLY A 216 30.05 15.59 55.17
N TRP A 217 31.37 15.73 55.32
CA TRP A 217 32.09 15.63 56.58
C TRP A 217 32.31 17.01 57.20
N TYR A 218 32.18 17.11 58.53
CA TYR A 218 32.29 18.34 59.30
C TYR A 218 33.31 18.20 60.41
N THR A 219 34.02 19.27 60.77
CA THR A 219 35.06 19.24 61.81
C THR A 219 34.51 19.29 63.23
N ASP A 220 33.22 19.61 63.39
CA ASP A 220 32.55 19.75 64.68
C ASP A 220 31.28 18.89 64.78
N GLY A 221 30.98 18.44 66.01
CA GLY A 221 29.78 17.64 66.28
C GLY A 221 28.46 18.40 66.11
N GLY A 222 28.50 19.73 66.05
CA GLY A 222 27.35 20.60 65.74
C GLY A 222 27.04 20.72 64.24
N LEU A 223 27.88 20.13 63.37
CA LEU A 223 27.73 20.11 61.91
C LEU A 223 27.66 21.51 61.27
N LEU A 224 28.45 22.44 61.81
CA LEU A 224 28.49 23.85 61.38
C LEU A 224 29.62 24.12 60.38
N THR A 225 30.79 23.53 60.59
CA THR A 225 32.00 23.78 59.79
C THR A 225 32.33 22.58 58.89
N PRO A 226 32.14 22.68 57.57
CA PRO A 226 32.46 21.58 56.65
C PRO A 226 33.98 21.37 56.58
N PHE A 227 34.41 20.11 56.55
CA PHE A 227 35.80 19.74 56.37
C PHE A 227 36.14 19.68 54.87
N SER A 228 37.24 20.31 54.49
CA SER A 228 37.82 20.21 53.15
C SER A 228 38.99 19.24 53.15
N PHE A 229 38.93 18.19 52.34
CA PHE A 229 40.02 17.21 52.15
C PHE A 229 41.26 17.81 51.48
N GLU A 230 41.17 19.04 50.99
CA GLU A 230 42.33 19.82 50.51
C GLU A 230 43.16 20.41 51.66
N THR A 231 42.67 20.35 52.90
CA THR A 231 43.35 20.88 54.09
C THR A 231 44.42 19.89 54.58
N PRO A 232 45.71 20.29 54.67
CA PRO A 232 46.76 19.45 55.23
C PRO A 232 46.53 19.08 56.70
N MET A 233 46.97 17.89 57.10
CA MET A 233 46.83 17.37 58.45
C MET A 233 47.67 18.16 59.45
N GLY A 234 47.02 18.67 60.51
CA GLY A 234 47.65 19.39 61.60
C GLY A 234 48.37 18.47 62.59
N ALA A 235 49.01 19.07 63.61
CA ALA A 235 49.77 18.35 64.63
C ALA A 235 48.89 17.75 65.76
N ALA A 236 47.70 17.25 65.42
CA ALA A 236 46.78 16.66 66.38
C ALA A 236 45.82 15.67 65.69
N THR A 237 45.40 14.64 66.43
CA THR A 237 44.31 13.75 66.02
C THR A 237 43.01 14.53 65.91
N MET A 238 42.22 14.28 64.86
CA MET A 238 40.92 14.94 64.64
C MET A 238 39.78 13.93 64.44
N THR A 239 38.55 14.41 64.62
CA THR A 239 37.34 13.62 64.36
C THR A 239 36.45 14.39 63.39
N LEU A 240 36.01 13.73 62.33
CA LEU A 240 35.09 14.26 61.34
C LEU A 240 33.70 13.66 61.53
N TYR A 241 32.67 14.49 61.43
CA TYR A 241 31.28 14.13 61.69
C TYR A 241 30.47 14.17 60.39
N ALA A 242 29.75 13.09 60.09
CA ALA A 242 28.89 13.02 58.92
C ALA A 242 27.61 13.84 59.13
N LYS A 243 27.25 14.65 58.13
CA LYS A 243 25.95 15.33 58.07
C LYS A 243 25.00 14.60 57.14
N TRP A 244 23.73 14.59 57.51
CA TRP A 244 22.66 13.88 56.81
C TRP A 244 21.49 14.81 56.51
N THR A 245 20.96 14.74 55.30
CA THR A 245 19.71 15.40 54.90
C THR A 245 18.62 14.34 54.83
N THR A 246 17.49 14.56 55.51
CA THR A 246 16.34 13.62 55.47
C THR A 246 15.74 13.58 54.07
N ASN A 247 15.54 12.38 53.52
CA ASN A 247 14.87 12.21 52.22
C ASN A 247 13.34 12.30 52.37
N SER A 248 12.64 12.70 51.33
CA SER A 248 11.17 12.64 51.27
C SER A 248 10.71 11.62 50.24
N TYR A 249 9.66 10.88 50.57
CA TYR A 249 9.09 9.83 49.74
C TYR A 249 7.63 10.14 49.41
N PRO A 250 7.18 9.87 48.16
CA PRO A 250 5.82 10.14 47.76
C PRO A 250 4.86 9.09 48.35
N VAL A 251 3.69 9.56 48.79
CA VAL A 251 2.50 8.73 49.02
C VAL A 251 1.46 9.14 47.99
N SER A 252 1.13 8.21 47.10
CA SER A 252 0.15 8.43 46.03
C SER A 252 -1.02 7.47 46.17
N TYR A 253 -2.14 7.87 45.59
CA TYR A 253 -3.39 7.12 45.62
C TYR A 253 -3.74 6.65 44.21
N ASN A 254 -4.22 5.42 44.08
CA ASN A 254 -4.66 4.81 42.84
C ASN A 254 -6.05 4.21 43.07
N GLY A 255 -7.09 4.66 42.37
CA GLY A 255 -8.44 4.14 42.65
C GLY A 255 -8.71 2.76 42.05
N ASN A 256 -7.69 2.07 41.55
CA ASN A 256 -7.66 0.62 41.38
C ASN A 256 -8.88 0.06 40.64
N GLY A 257 -9.03 0.50 39.38
CA GLY A 257 -10.18 0.15 38.55
C GLY A 257 -11.46 0.91 38.90
N GLN A 258 -11.34 2.11 39.47
CA GLN A 258 -12.45 3.07 39.61
C GLN A 258 -13.13 3.32 38.25
N THR A 259 -14.44 3.51 38.25
CA THR A 259 -15.20 3.89 37.04
C THR A 259 -15.54 5.37 37.00
N GLY A 260 -15.30 6.09 38.11
CA GLY A 260 -15.41 7.55 38.17
C GLY A 260 -14.87 8.14 39.48
N GLY A 261 -14.95 9.47 39.60
CA GLY A 261 -14.34 10.24 40.68
C GLY A 261 -12.83 10.45 40.49
N THR A 262 -12.22 11.22 41.40
CA THR A 262 -10.78 11.52 41.38
C THR A 262 -10.10 10.97 42.63
N VAL A 263 -8.86 10.49 42.48
CA VAL A 263 -8.05 10.06 43.62
C VAL A 263 -7.53 11.27 44.39
N PRO A 264 -7.27 11.14 45.71
CA PRO A 264 -6.59 12.19 46.47
C PRO A 264 -5.24 12.56 45.84
N PRO A 265 -4.82 13.83 45.91
CA PRO A 265 -3.54 14.27 45.37
C PRO A 265 -2.37 13.58 46.09
N ALA A 266 -1.29 13.32 45.34
CA ALA A 266 -0.09 12.73 45.92
C ALA A 266 0.59 13.71 46.90
N GLY A 267 1.01 13.20 48.06
CA GLY A 267 1.76 13.93 49.08
C GLY A 267 3.23 13.51 49.10
N SER A 268 4.14 14.41 49.48
CA SER A 268 5.55 14.10 49.72
C SER A 268 5.83 14.23 51.21
N HIS A 269 6.35 13.17 51.83
CA HIS A 269 6.52 13.09 53.28
C HIS A 269 7.97 12.72 53.62
N ALA A 270 8.55 13.41 54.61
CA ALA A 270 9.90 13.13 55.07
C ALA A 270 10.00 11.73 55.68
N TYR A 271 11.12 11.04 55.46
CA TYR A 271 11.40 9.73 56.01
C TYR A 271 11.12 9.67 57.52
N ASN A 272 10.49 8.58 57.97
CA ASN A 272 10.17 8.31 59.37
C ASN A 272 9.18 9.30 60.01
N THR A 273 8.37 9.99 59.19
CA THR A 273 7.23 10.79 59.66
C THR A 273 5.91 10.02 59.54
N SER A 274 4.92 10.39 60.34
CA SER A 274 3.57 9.83 60.27
C SER A 274 2.80 10.44 59.11
N VAL A 275 2.21 9.59 58.27
CA VAL A 275 1.32 9.97 57.16
C VAL A 275 -0.10 9.58 57.53
N THR A 276 -1.06 10.49 57.35
CA THR A 276 -2.49 10.22 57.52
C THR A 276 -3.10 9.85 56.17
N VAL A 277 -3.72 8.68 56.12
CA VAL A 277 -4.41 8.16 54.93
C VAL A 277 -5.65 9.00 54.67
N GLN A 278 -5.76 9.51 53.44
CA GLN A 278 -6.86 10.38 53.00
C GLN A 278 -8.12 9.55 52.73
N GLY A 279 -9.28 10.08 53.09
CA GLY A 279 -10.58 9.48 52.79
C GLY A 279 -10.99 9.59 51.32
N ASN A 280 -12.23 9.19 51.03
CA ASN A 280 -12.80 9.28 49.69
C ASN A 280 -13.35 10.69 49.37
N ALA A 281 -12.54 11.73 49.53
CA ALA A 281 -12.98 13.12 49.34
C ALA A 281 -13.25 13.48 47.87
N GLY A 282 -12.62 12.78 46.91
CA GLY A 282 -12.78 13.00 45.47
C GLY A 282 -13.96 12.23 44.84
N GLY A 283 -14.81 11.61 45.66
CA GLY A 283 -15.99 10.88 45.19
C GLY A 283 -15.65 9.70 44.29
N LEU A 284 -14.58 8.96 44.59
CA LEU A 284 -14.24 7.71 43.91
C LEU A 284 -15.41 6.75 44.00
N PHE A 285 -15.82 6.24 42.85
CA PHE A 285 -16.76 5.14 42.79
C PHE A 285 -16.32 4.15 41.73
N LYS A 286 -16.69 2.89 41.96
CA LYS A 286 -16.54 1.79 41.02
C LYS A 286 -17.90 1.16 40.87
N THR A 287 -18.45 1.18 39.66
CA THR A 287 -19.80 0.71 39.36
C THR A 287 -19.98 -0.72 39.87
N GLY A 288 -20.96 -0.93 40.74
CA GLY A 288 -21.23 -2.22 41.35
C GLY A 288 -20.38 -2.59 42.57
N TYR A 289 -19.58 -1.66 43.10
CA TYR A 289 -18.75 -1.85 44.30
C TYR A 289 -18.82 -0.64 45.24
N THR A 290 -18.67 -0.90 46.54
CA THR A 290 -18.52 0.13 47.58
C THR A 290 -17.04 0.30 47.93
N PHE A 291 -16.57 1.55 48.04
CA PHE A 291 -15.21 1.85 48.49
C PHE A 291 -15.02 1.39 49.94
N ALA A 292 -14.07 0.49 50.17
CA ALA A 292 -13.82 -0.15 51.46
C ALA A 292 -12.57 0.37 52.18
N GLY A 293 -11.83 1.30 51.57
CA GLY A 293 -10.57 1.83 52.06
C GLY A 293 -9.45 1.73 51.04
N TRP A 294 -8.22 1.73 51.53
CA TRP A 294 -7.00 1.66 50.74
C TRP A 294 -6.16 0.43 51.09
N ASN A 295 -5.28 0.00 50.20
CA ASN A 295 -4.38 -1.12 50.42
C ASN A 295 -3.02 -0.86 49.75
N THR A 296 -1.93 -1.37 50.30
CA THR A 296 -0.58 -1.20 49.71
C THR A 296 -0.33 -2.03 48.45
N ALA A 297 -1.23 -2.95 48.08
CA ALA A 297 -1.15 -3.75 46.86
C ALA A 297 -2.47 -3.68 46.07
N ALA A 298 -2.38 -3.64 44.74
CA ALA A 298 -3.53 -3.52 43.84
C ALA A 298 -4.48 -4.73 43.91
N ASP A 299 -3.96 -5.92 44.21
CA ASP A 299 -4.72 -7.17 44.34
C ASP A 299 -5.37 -7.37 45.72
N GLY A 300 -5.16 -6.43 46.66
CA GLY A 300 -5.67 -6.49 48.02
C GLY A 300 -4.85 -7.37 48.99
N SER A 301 -3.75 -7.98 48.55
CA SER A 301 -2.88 -8.82 49.39
C SER A 301 -2.00 -8.01 50.36
N GLY A 302 -1.89 -6.70 50.15
CA GLY A 302 -1.10 -5.80 50.97
C GLY A 302 -1.80 -5.40 52.27
N THR A 303 -1.24 -4.41 52.96
CA THR A 303 -1.79 -3.92 54.23
C THR A 303 -2.97 -2.99 53.97
N PRO A 304 -4.16 -3.25 54.58
CA PRO A 304 -5.32 -2.38 54.43
C PRO A 304 -5.21 -1.15 55.35
N TYR A 305 -5.66 -0.01 54.84
CA TYR A 305 -5.74 1.27 55.55
C TYR A 305 -7.15 1.86 55.39
N VAL A 306 -7.79 2.20 56.49
CA VAL A 306 -9.05 2.96 56.49
C VAL A 306 -8.78 4.46 56.52
N GLU A 307 -9.81 5.27 56.24
CA GLU A 307 -9.73 6.73 56.32
C GLU A 307 -9.20 7.20 57.68
N ALA A 308 -8.34 8.22 57.67
CA ALA A 308 -7.69 8.82 58.83
C ALA A 308 -6.73 7.91 59.61
N GLN A 309 -6.56 6.65 59.21
CA GLN A 309 -5.52 5.79 59.76
C GLN A 309 -4.14 6.35 59.40
N THR A 310 -3.18 6.22 60.32
CA THR A 310 -1.81 6.68 60.09
C THR A 310 -0.86 5.51 59.88
N PHE A 311 0.19 5.75 59.09
CA PHE A 311 1.35 4.87 58.99
C PHE A 311 2.64 5.68 58.91
N THR A 312 3.76 5.07 59.33
CA THR A 312 5.08 5.69 59.25
C THR A 312 5.70 5.44 57.88
N ILE A 313 6.11 6.49 57.19
CA ILE A 313 6.69 6.35 55.85
C ILE A 313 8.13 5.81 55.90
N GLY A 314 8.37 4.73 55.16
CA GLY A 314 9.66 4.05 55.02
C GLY A 314 10.56 4.65 53.95
N ALA A 315 11.68 3.98 53.65
CA ALA A 315 12.66 4.42 52.66
C ALA A 315 12.27 4.06 51.21
N GLY A 316 11.05 4.41 50.82
CA GLY A 316 10.47 4.13 49.51
C GLY A 316 9.10 4.79 49.34
N GLY A 317 8.69 5.04 48.09
CA GLY A 317 7.35 5.56 47.82
C GLY A 317 6.26 4.53 48.13
N VAL A 318 5.10 4.97 48.61
CA VAL A 318 3.94 4.12 48.90
C VAL A 318 2.80 4.47 47.97
N VAL A 319 2.28 3.49 47.25
CA VAL A 319 1.05 3.63 46.47
C VAL A 319 -0.07 2.95 47.23
N LEU A 320 -1.12 3.70 47.54
CA LEU A 320 -2.34 3.22 48.18
C LEU A 320 -3.40 2.98 47.10
N TYR A 321 -3.76 1.72 46.91
CA TYR A 321 -4.76 1.24 45.95
C TYR A 321 -6.13 1.15 46.62
N ALA A 322 -7.16 1.72 46.01
CA ALA A 322 -8.51 1.59 46.54
C ALA A 322 -8.92 0.12 46.59
N ILE A 323 -9.53 -0.29 47.69
CA ILE A 323 -10.16 -1.60 47.83
C ILE A 323 -11.67 -1.45 47.75
N TRP A 324 -12.29 -2.41 47.09
CA TRP A 324 -13.67 -2.35 46.65
C TRP A 324 -14.40 -3.59 47.16
N THR A 325 -15.45 -3.40 47.95
CA THR A 325 -16.36 -4.49 48.33
C THR A 325 -17.41 -4.62 47.23
N VAL A 326 -17.55 -5.82 46.66
CA VAL A 326 -18.60 -6.06 45.65
C VAL A 326 -19.97 -5.85 46.26
N ASN A 327 -20.82 -5.06 45.60
CA ASN A 327 -22.18 -4.86 46.05
C ASN A 327 -23.04 -6.06 45.61
N SER A 328 -24.01 -6.43 46.45
CA SER A 328 -25.06 -7.38 46.09
C SER A 328 -26.30 -6.63 45.64
N TYR A 329 -26.88 -7.04 44.53
CA TYR A 329 -28.12 -6.48 44.00
C TYR A 329 -29.17 -7.58 43.87
N THR A 330 -30.43 -7.17 43.96
CA THR A 330 -31.57 -8.07 43.89
C THR A 330 -32.22 -7.99 42.51
N VAL A 331 -32.35 -9.14 41.87
CA VAL A 331 -33.21 -9.35 40.70
C VAL A 331 -34.54 -9.84 41.21
N SER A 332 -35.53 -8.96 41.15
CA SER A 332 -36.91 -9.23 41.52
C SER A 332 -37.74 -9.55 40.29
N TYR A 333 -38.81 -10.30 40.48
CA TYR A 333 -39.66 -10.80 39.40
C TYR A 333 -41.05 -10.20 39.53
N ASP A 334 -41.49 -9.52 38.48
CA ASP A 334 -42.85 -9.00 38.38
C ASP A 334 -43.64 -9.88 37.42
N SER A 335 -44.83 -10.29 37.84
CA SER A 335 -45.75 -11.11 37.05
C SER A 335 -46.26 -10.45 35.77
N ASN A 336 -46.01 -9.16 35.59
CA ASN A 336 -46.36 -8.33 34.44
C ASN A 336 -47.85 -8.43 34.05
N ALA A 337 -48.70 -8.13 35.04
CA ALA A 337 -50.15 -8.26 34.96
C ALA A 337 -50.58 -9.67 34.49
N SER A 338 -50.12 -10.70 35.20
CA SER A 338 -50.66 -12.06 35.06
C SER A 338 -52.10 -12.12 35.57
N ASP A 339 -52.92 -12.96 34.97
CA ASP A 339 -54.30 -13.22 35.41
C ASP A 339 -54.36 -14.23 36.57
N GLY A 340 -53.26 -14.95 36.85
CA GLY A 340 -53.12 -15.90 37.96
C GLY A 340 -51.67 -16.29 38.26
N GLY A 341 -51.45 -16.99 39.38
CA GLY A 341 -50.13 -17.44 39.84
C GLY A 341 -49.39 -16.44 40.74
N SER A 342 -48.13 -16.72 41.06
CA SER A 342 -47.26 -15.82 41.83
C SER A 342 -45.87 -15.76 41.21
N ALA A 343 -45.31 -14.55 41.09
CA ALA A 343 -43.94 -14.41 40.61
C ALA A 343 -42.95 -15.07 41.61
N PRO A 344 -41.85 -15.67 41.13
CA PRO A 344 -40.83 -16.24 42.00
C PRO A 344 -40.24 -15.22 42.98
N SER A 345 -39.74 -15.69 44.11
CA SER A 345 -39.02 -14.85 45.07
C SER A 345 -37.80 -14.20 44.41
N GLY A 346 -37.53 -12.94 44.73
CA GLY A 346 -36.35 -12.23 44.24
C GLY A 346 -35.07 -12.96 44.61
N MET A 347 -34.10 -12.93 43.70
CA MET A 347 -32.78 -13.52 43.90
C MET A 347 -31.74 -12.43 44.07
N SER A 348 -30.88 -12.56 45.06
CA SER A 348 -29.77 -11.64 45.29
C SER A 348 -28.45 -12.31 44.94
N GLY A 349 -27.55 -11.55 44.34
CA GLY A 349 -26.20 -12.01 44.05
C GLY A 349 -25.26 -10.83 43.86
N ASN A 350 -23.97 -11.13 43.81
CA ASN A 350 -22.94 -10.10 43.68
C ASN A 350 -22.99 -9.52 42.26
N TYR A 351 -22.69 -8.23 42.13
CA TYR A 351 -22.53 -7.56 40.84
C TYR A 351 -21.67 -8.37 39.87
N ASN A 352 -22.12 -8.47 38.62
CA ASN A 352 -21.45 -9.19 37.53
C ASN A 352 -21.27 -10.70 37.77
N THR A 353 -22.05 -11.30 38.67
CA THR A 353 -22.24 -12.74 38.75
C THR A 353 -23.48 -13.16 37.98
N SER A 354 -23.46 -14.38 37.46
CA SER A 354 -24.60 -14.94 36.75
C SER A 354 -25.50 -15.73 37.68
N ILE A 355 -26.80 -15.46 37.61
CA ILE A 355 -27.86 -16.29 38.19
C ILE A 355 -28.61 -17.01 37.08
N THR A 356 -29.18 -18.17 37.37
CA THR A 356 -30.08 -18.87 36.46
C THR A 356 -31.49 -18.34 36.67
N LEU A 357 -32.10 -17.76 35.64
CA LEU A 357 -33.46 -17.24 35.76
C LEU A 357 -34.46 -18.38 35.98
N PRO A 358 -35.39 -18.22 36.93
CA PRO A 358 -36.33 -19.27 37.28
C PRO A 358 -37.29 -19.51 36.11
N GLY A 359 -37.70 -20.76 35.94
CA GLY A 359 -38.81 -21.09 35.04
C GLY A 359 -40.16 -20.64 35.62
N ASN A 360 -41.26 -21.16 35.07
CA ASN A 360 -42.61 -20.86 35.57
C ASN A 360 -42.94 -21.62 36.87
N VAL A 361 -42.14 -21.45 37.91
CA VAL A 361 -42.22 -22.25 39.15
C VAL A 361 -43.44 -21.88 40.01
N GLY A 362 -44.02 -20.71 39.81
CA GLY A 362 -45.20 -20.21 40.54
C GLY A 362 -46.51 -20.27 39.76
N ASN A 363 -46.55 -21.03 38.65
CA ASN A 363 -47.70 -21.14 37.73
C ASN A 363 -48.26 -19.77 37.34
N LEU A 364 -47.41 -18.85 36.90
CA LEU A 364 -47.83 -17.60 36.28
C LEU A 364 -48.70 -17.93 35.07
N GLU A 365 -49.91 -17.40 35.07
CA GLU A 365 -50.93 -17.62 34.05
C GLU A 365 -51.38 -16.27 33.51
N LYS A 366 -51.40 -16.13 32.18
CA LYS A 366 -51.98 -14.98 31.49
C LYS A 366 -52.84 -15.49 30.34
N ILE A 367 -54.12 -15.16 30.38
CA ILE A 367 -55.12 -15.65 29.43
C ILE A 367 -54.67 -15.28 28.02
N GLY A 368 -54.67 -16.28 27.12
CA GLY A 368 -54.28 -16.07 25.74
C GLY A 368 -52.77 -16.01 25.47
N HIS A 369 -51.92 -16.23 26.48
CA HIS A 369 -50.47 -16.11 26.35
C HIS A 369 -49.73 -17.29 27.02
N THR A 370 -48.53 -17.61 26.52
CA THR A 370 -47.61 -18.57 27.13
C THR A 370 -46.45 -17.80 27.75
N PHE A 371 -46.06 -18.18 28.97
CA PHE A 371 -44.86 -17.63 29.61
C PHE A 371 -43.62 -18.01 28.79
N ALA A 372 -42.99 -17.01 28.17
CA ALA A 372 -41.85 -17.17 27.27
C ALA A 372 -40.50 -16.95 27.98
N GLY A 373 -40.55 -16.50 29.24
CA GLY A 373 -39.38 -16.14 30.02
C GLY A 373 -39.55 -14.77 30.68
N TRP A 374 -38.48 -14.00 30.77
CA TRP A 374 -38.41 -12.73 31.48
C TRP A 374 -37.94 -11.62 30.56
N ASN A 375 -38.45 -10.40 30.73
CA ASN A 375 -38.07 -9.20 29.99
C ASN A 375 -37.58 -8.12 30.96
N THR A 376 -36.61 -7.31 30.54
CA THR A 376 -36.08 -6.21 31.35
C THR A 376 -36.98 -4.97 31.41
N ALA A 377 -38.09 -4.93 30.66
CA ALA A 377 -39.08 -3.86 30.66
C ALA A 377 -40.51 -4.41 30.68
N ALA A 378 -41.41 -3.73 31.40
CA ALA A 378 -42.80 -4.16 31.57
C ALA A 378 -43.59 -4.19 30.25
N ASP A 379 -43.30 -3.26 29.33
CA ASP A 379 -43.95 -3.14 28.02
C ASP A 379 -43.42 -4.13 26.97
N GLY A 380 -42.44 -4.97 27.32
CA GLY A 380 -41.83 -5.96 26.44
C GLY A 380 -40.79 -5.41 25.46
N THR A 381 -40.48 -4.11 25.49
CA THR A 381 -39.43 -3.50 24.63
C THR A 381 -38.01 -3.79 25.09
N GLY A 382 -37.86 -4.33 26.30
CA GLY A 382 -36.58 -4.72 26.88
C GLY A 382 -36.03 -6.02 26.29
N THR A 383 -34.94 -6.50 26.87
CA THR A 383 -34.27 -7.72 26.41
C THR A 383 -35.00 -8.95 26.95
N ASN A 384 -35.31 -9.91 26.07
CA ASN A 384 -35.94 -11.18 26.43
C ASN A 384 -34.90 -12.23 26.89
N TYR A 385 -35.19 -12.89 27.99
CA TYR A 385 -34.43 -14.01 28.53
C TYR A 385 -35.33 -15.22 28.69
N ALA A 386 -34.97 -16.35 28.07
CA ALA A 386 -35.73 -17.60 28.24
C ALA A 386 -35.65 -18.13 29.68
N ALA A 387 -36.63 -18.95 30.09
CA ALA A 387 -36.56 -19.69 31.34
C ALA A 387 -35.27 -20.55 31.41
N GLY A 388 -34.54 -20.49 32.53
CA GLY A 388 -33.26 -21.19 32.68
C GLY A 388 -32.06 -20.49 32.03
N ALA A 389 -32.25 -19.33 31.39
CA ALA A 389 -31.14 -18.54 30.86
C ALA A 389 -30.25 -18.00 31.99
N SER A 390 -28.96 -17.84 31.67
CA SER A 390 -28.00 -17.17 32.53
C SER A 390 -28.20 -15.66 32.46
N TYR A 391 -28.44 -15.01 33.58
CA TYR A 391 -28.63 -13.56 33.70
C TYR A 391 -27.54 -12.96 34.59
N SER A 392 -26.80 -11.98 34.07
CA SER A 392 -25.75 -11.30 34.82
C SER A 392 -26.34 -10.16 35.62
N ILE A 393 -26.13 -10.17 36.93
CA ILE A 393 -26.66 -9.14 37.84
C ILE A 393 -26.02 -7.78 37.55
N GLY A 394 -26.86 -6.80 37.25
CA GLY A 394 -26.49 -5.40 36.98
C GLY A 394 -26.06 -4.62 38.24
N ALA A 395 -25.75 -3.33 38.06
CA ALA A 395 -25.22 -2.46 39.12
C ALA A 395 -26.30 -1.75 39.97
N SER A 396 -27.53 -2.23 39.92
CA SER A 396 -28.70 -1.76 40.68
C SER A 396 -29.68 -2.91 40.87
N ASP A 397 -30.61 -2.77 41.82
CA ASP A 397 -31.74 -3.69 41.89
C ASP A 397 -32.57 -3.58 40.60
N GLU A 398 -32.95 -4.73 40.07
CA GLU A 398 -33.64 -4.83 38.78
C GLU A 398 -34.95 -5.61 38.96
N ILE A 399 -35.96 -5.22 38.18
CA ILE A 399 -37.22 -5.94 38.09
C ILE A 399 -37.26 -6.56 36.70
N LEU A 400 -37.34 -7.89 36.65
CA LEU A 400 -37.62 -8.61 35.43
C LEU A 400 -39.12 -8.92 35.37
N TYR A 401 -39.74 -8.56 34.26
CA TYR A 401 -41.16 -8.69 34.02
C TYR A 401 -41.42 -9.99 33.25
N ALA A 402 -42.44 -10.74 33.62
CA ALA A 402 -42.84 -11.92 32.87
C ALA A 402 -43.05 -11.54 31.39
N ALA A 403 -42.32 -12.23 30.50
CA ALA A 403 -42.44 -12.09 29.06
C ALA A 403 -43.47 -13.09 28.57
N TRP A 404 -44.43 -12.59 27.80
CA TRP A 404 -45.58 -13.35 27.37
C TRP A 404 -45.54 -13.49 25.85
N SER A 405 -45.43 -14.72 25.35
CA SER A 405 -45.71 -15.00 23.95
C SER A 405 -47.22 -15.06 23.76
N VAL A 406 -47.74 -14.23 22.86
CA VAL A 406 -49.15 -14.28 22.48
C VAL A 406 -49.41 -15.66 21.86
N ASN A 407 -50.34 -16.42 22.43
CA ASN A 407 -50.73 -17.71 21.86
C ASN A 407 -51.48 -17.46 20.56
N SER A 408 -51.25 -18.33 19.58
CA SER A 408 -52.05 -18.34 18.38
C SER A 408 -53.11 -19.43 18.48
N TYR A 409 -54.34 -19.08 18.15
CA TYR A 409 -55.48 -19.98 18.12
C TYR A 409 -55.93 -20.14 16.68
N THR A 410 -56.28 -21.36 16.31
CA THR A 410 -56.67 -21.69 14.94
C THR A 410 -58.16 -21.42 14.75
N VAL A 411 -58.49 -20.70 13.69
CA VAL A 411 -59.83 -20.69 13.12
C VAL A 411 -59.87 -21.77 12.05
N SER A 412 -60.69 -22.78 12.29
CA SER A 412 -60.84 -23.94 11.42
C SER A 412 -62.18 -23.89 10.71
N TYR A 413 -62.20 -24.26 9.44
CA TYR A 413 -63.39 -24.22 8.60
C TYR A 413 -63.82 -25.64 8.23
N ASP A 414 -65.01 -26.03 8.68
CA ASP A 414 -65.61 -27.34 8.41
C ASP A 414 -66.76 -27.19 7.40
N GLY A 415 -66.66 -27.92 6.28
CA GLY A 415 -67.67 -27.88 5.21
C GLY A 415 -69.07 -28.35 5.63
N ASN A 416 -69.23 -28.92 6.82
CA ASN A 416 -70.49 -29.26 7.49
C ASN A 416 -71.49 -29.98 6.55
N GLY A 417 -71.08 -31.16 6.09
CA GLY A 417 -71.86 -31.97 5.15
C GLY A 417 -71.83 -31.44 3.70
N SER A 418 -70.79 -30.69 3.32
CA SER A 418 -70.49 -30.35 1.92
C SER A 418 -70.34 -31.60 1.05
N SER A 419 -70.76 -31.53 -0.21
CA SER A 419 -70.63 -32.64 -1.17
C SER A 419 -69.32 -32.61 -1.96
N GLY A 420 -68.55 -31.51 -1.91
CA GLY A 420 -67.24 -31.39 -2.54
C GLY A 420 -66.56 -30.04 -2.30
N GLY A 421 -65.38 -29.87 -2.92
CA GLY A 421 -64.51 -28.72 -2.69
C GLY A 421 -63.57 -28.90 -1.50
N SER A 422 -62.70 -27.91 -1.28
CA SER A 422 -61.84 -27.81 -0.10
C SER A 422 -62.27 -26.63 0.76
N SER A 423 -62.37 -26.84 2.07
CA SER A 423 -62.59 -25.76 3.03
C SER A 423 -61.46 -24.74 2.95
N PRO A 424 -61.73 -23.46 3.28
CA PRO A 424 -60.67 -22.48 3.47
C PRO A 424 -59.60 -23.05 4.40
N ALA A 425 -58.33 -22.79 4.07
CA ALA A 425 -57.23 -23.26 4.90
C ALA A 425 -57.35 -22.70 6.31
N ASP A 426 -57.17 -23.57 7.31
CA ASP A 426 -57.13 -23.17 8.70
C ASP A 426 -56.11 -22.05 8.89
N ALA A 427 -56.55 -20.96 9.52
CA ALA A 427 -55.73 -19.79 9.74
C ALA A 427 -55.42 -19.66 11.23
N SER A 428 -54.14 -19.53 11.54
CA SER A 428 -53.67 -19.29 12.91
C SER A 428 -53.66 -17.79 13.17
N HIS A 429 -54.38 -17.35 14.19
CA HIS A 429 -54.46 -15.93 14.57
C HIS A 429 -53.99 -15.74 16.00
N ASN A 430 -53.22 -14.67 16.24
CA ASN A 430 -52.76 -14.31 17.57
C ASN A 430 -53.96 -13.92 18.45
N TYR A 431 -53.94 -14.31 19.72
CA TYR A 431 -54.94 -13.93 20.71
C TYR A 431 -55.26 -12.42 20.66
N ASN A 432 -56.55 -12.08 20.78
CA ASN A 432 -57.07 -10.72 20.78
C ASN A 432 -56.81 -9.91 19.49
N THR A 433 -56.56 -10.59 18.37
CA THR A 433 -56.53 -9.96 17.04
C THR A 433 -57.86 -10.15 16.30
N GLY A 434 -58.16 -9.24 15.39
CA GLY A 434 -59.32 -9.35 14.51
C GLY A 434 -59.13 -10.47 13.49
N VAL A 435 -60.11 -11.34 13.39
CA VAL A 435 -60.26 -12.36 12.36
C VAL A 435 -61.33 -11.87 11.41
N THR A 436 -61.00 -11.83 10.12
CA THR A 436 -62.00 -11.68 9.06
C THR A 436 -62.41 -13.07 8.59
N VAL A 437 -63.69 -13.38 8.71
CA VAL A 437 -64.26 -14.67 8.32
C VAL A 437 -64.16 -14.81 6.80
N ALA A 438 -63.55 -15.92 6.36
CA ALA A 438 -63.39 -16.23 4.94
C ALA A 438 -64.74 -16.59 4.29
N GLY A 439 -64.87 -16.39 2.98
CA GLY A 439 -65.98 -16.96 2.21
C GLY A 439 -65.96 -18.49 2.17
N SER A 440 -66.86 -19.11 1.41
CA SER A 440 -66.91 -20.58 1.26
C SER A 440 -65.66 -21.18 0.60
N GLY A 441 -64.80 -20.36 -0.01
CA GLY A 441 -63.66 -20.81 -0.80
C GLY A 441 -64.14 -21.60 -2.02
N SER A 442 -63.75 -22.87 -2.10
CA SER A 442 -64.23 -23.81 -3.13
C SER A 442 -65.31 -24.77 -2.62
N LEU A 443 -65.72 -24.65 -1.35
CA LEU A 443 -66.74 -25.52 -0.80
C LEU A 443 -68.05 -25.34 -1.54
N PHE A 444 -68.64 -26.46 -1.92
CA PHE A 444 -69.99 -26.49 -2.42
C PHE A 444 -70.73 -27.66 -1.79
N LYS A 445 -72.03 -27.49 -1.67
CA LYS A 445 -72.96 -28.54 -1.33
C LYS A 445 -74.01 -28.57 -2.42
N THR A 446 -73.88 -29.55 -3.30
CA THR A 446 -74.84 -29.98 -4.32
C THR A 446 -76.26 -29.79 -3.80
N GLY A 447 -77.01 -28.87 -4.40
CA GLY A 447 -78.39 -28.56 -4.02
C GLY A 447 -78.61 -27.43 -3.02
N TYR A 448 -77.55 -26.78 -2.54
CA TYR A 448 -77.61 -25.76 -1.48
C TYR A 448 -76.69 -24.56 -1.78
N THR A 449 -77.12 -23.36 -1.39
CA THR A 449 -76.31 -22.14 -1.41
C THR A 449 -75.65 -21.95 -0.05
N PHE A 450 -74.36 -21.64 -0.06
CA PHE A 450 -73.64 -21.27 1.16
C PHE A 450 -74.18 -19.96 1.73
N ALA A 451 -74.66 -19.98 2.97
CA ALA A 451 -75.32 -18.85 3.63
C ALA A 451 -74.42 -18.14 4.65
N GLY A 452 -73.25 -18.71 4.95
CA GLY A 452 -72.34 -18.22 5.98
C GLY A 452 -71.78 -19.37 6.82
N TRP A 453 -71.11 -19.02 7.89
CA TRP A 453 -70.49 -19.91 8.86
C TRP A 453 -71.19 -19.83 10.22
N ASN A 454 -71.13 -20.89 11.02
CA ASN A 454 -71.68 -20.90 12.38
C ASN A 454 -70.72 -21.60 13.35
N THR A 455 -70.67 -21.17 14.61
CA THR A 455 -69.80 -21.81 15.61
C THR A 455 -70.30 -23.17 16.12
N ALA A 456 -71.52 -23.59 15.73
CA ALA A 456 -72.05 -24.93 15.98
C ALA A 456 -72.52 -25.58 14.67
N ALA A 457 -72.25 -26.88 14.52
CA ALA A 457 -72.59 -27.64 13.31
C ALA A 457 -74.11 -27.71 13.04
N ASP A 458 -74.95 -27.61 14.07
CA ASP A 458 -76.41 -27.61 13.97
C ASP A 458 -77.02 -26.21 13.70
N GLY A 459 -76.18 -25.18 13.58
CA GLY A 459 -76.59 -23.80 13.31
C GLY A 459 -77.09 -23.02 14.54
N THR A 460 -77.05 -23.59 15.75
CA THR A 460 -77.52 -22.92 16.98
C THR A 460 -76.49 -21.96 17.60
N GLY A 461 -75.25 -21.99 17.11
CA GLY A 461 -74.18 -21.10 17.53
C GLY A 461 -74.28 -19.71 16.90
N THR A 462 -73.21 -18.93 17.06
CA THR A 462 -73.11 -17.58 16.50
C THR A 462 -72.87 -17.67 14.99
N GLY A 463 -73.71 -17.01 14.20
CA GLY A 463 -73.57 -16.95 12.74
C GLY A 463 -72.62 -15.82 12.30
N TYR A 464 -71.85 -16.09 11.26
CA TYR A 464 -70.94 -15.16 10.60
C TYR A 464 -71.11 -15.24 9.09
N VAL A 465 -71.30 -14.12 8.41
CA VAL A 465 -71.25 -14.06 6.94
C VAL A 465 -69.82 -13.79 6.47
N GLU A 466 -69.58 -13.95 5.16
CA GLU A 466 -68.28 -13.62 4.58
C GLU A 466 -67.87 -12.17 4.91
N HIS A 467 -66.60 -11.98 5.27
CA HIS A 467 -65.99 -10.73 5.73
C HIS A 467 -66.45 -10.19 7.09
N ASP A 468 -67.32 -10.89 7.81
CA ASP A 468 -67.57 -10.54 9.20
C ASP A 468 -66.28 -10.59 10.01
N ALA A 469 -66.14 -9.66 10.95
CA ALA A 469 -64.99 -9.59 11.82
C ALA A 469 -65.37 -10.01 13.24
N PHE A 470 -64.57 -10.89 13.84
CA PHE A 470 -64.64 -11.17 15.27
C PHE A 470 -63.24 -11.22 15.87
N THR A 471 -63.14 -10.95 17.16
CA THR A 471 -61.85 -11.02 17.88
C THR A 471 -61.62 -12.43 18.38
N ILE A 472 -60.47 -13.03 18.05
CA ILE A 472 -60.18 -14.40 18.49
C ILE A 472 -59.85 -14.46 19.99
N GLY A 473 -60.57 -15.32 20.71
CA GLY A 473 -60.42 -15.54 22.15
C GLY A 473 -59.33 -16.57 22.50
N ALA A 474 -59.27 -17.00 23.76
CA ALA A 474 -58.25 -17.92 24.28
C ALA A 474 -58.53 -19.41 23.97
N ALA A 475 -59.17 -19.71 22.84
CA ALA A 475 -59.47 -21.06 22.38
C ALA A 475 -59.58 -21.09 20.85
N ASN A 476 -59.32 -22.26 20.26
CA ASN A 476 -59.56 -22.49 18.84
C ASN A 476 -61.05 -22.33 18.52
N VAL A 477 -61.36 -21.77 17.36
CA VAL A 477 -62.74 -21.57 16.90
C VAL A 477 -62.96 -22.47 15.67
N SER A 478 -64.00 -23.28 15.71
CA SER A 478 -64.45 -24.05 14.56
C SER A 478 -65.70 -23.40 13.97
N LEU A 479 -65.64 -23.12 12.68
CA LEU A 479 -66.70 -22.52 11.90
C LEU A 479 -67.24 -23.57 10.93
N TYR A 480 -68.52 -23.89 11.09
CA TYR A 480 -69.25 -24.88 10.30
C TYR A 480 -70.08 -24.18 9.22
N ALA A 481 -69.97 -24.64 7.98
CA ALA A 481 -70.72 -24.05 6.88
C ALA A 481 -72.24 -24.19 7.12
N VAL A 482 -72.97 -23.10 6.87
CA VAL A 482 -74.43 -23.05 6.89
C VAL A 482 -74.92 -23.07 5.45
N TRP A 483 -75.88 -23.95 5.16
CA TRP A 483 -76.35 -24.22 3.82
C TRP A 483 -77.86 -23.94 3.72
N THR A 484 -78.26 -23.08 2.79
CA THR A 484 -79.67 -22.86 2.44
C THR A 484 -80.03 -23.75 1.26
N ILE A 485 -81.12 -24.53 1.35
CA ILE A 485 -81.52 -25.41 0.25
C ILE A 485 -81.97 -24.60 -0.97
N ASN A 486 -81.46 -24.97 -2.15
CA ASN A 486 -81.77 -24.30 -3.40
C ASN A 486 -83.10 -24.80 -3.98
N SER A 487 -83.77 -23.92 -4.71
CA SER A 487 -84.81 -24.30 -5.66
C SER A 487 -84.27 -24.18 -7.07
N TYR A 488 -84.56 -25.16 -7.91
CA TYR A 488 -84.12 -25.21 -9.30
C TYR A 488 -85.33 -25.12 -10.22
N THR A 489 -85.13 -24.42 -11.33
CA THR A 489 -86.12 -24.24 -12.38
C THR A 489 -86.02 -25.40 -13.35
N VAL A 490 -87.13 -26.10 -13.53
CA VAL A 490 -87.30 -27.08 -14.60
C VAL A 490 -88.03 -26.39 -15.73
N SER A 491 -87.28 -26.11 -16.79
CA SER A 491 -87.80 -25.45 -17.98
C SER A 491 -88.30 -26.48 -18.98
N PHE A 492 -89.35 -26.14 -19.71
CA PHE A 492 -89.91 -27.04 -20.73
C PHE A 492 -89.67 -26.45 -22.11
N ASP A 493 -88.68 -26.98 -22.80
CA ASP A 493 -88.44 -26.64 -24.19
C ASP A 493 -89.31 -27.53 -25.06
N ALA A 494 -90.43 -26.97 -25.50
CA ALA A 494 -91.35 -27.63 -26.41
C ALA A 494 -90.75 -27.89 -27.81
N ASP A 495 -89.48 -27.53 -28.04
CA ASP A 495 -88.73 -27.70 -29.29
C ASP A 495 -89.55 -27.20 -30.47
N GLY A 496 -89.99 -25.94 -30.43
CA GLY A 496 -90.84 -25.33 -31.45
C GLY A 496 -92.31 -25.74 -31.45
N GLY A 497 -92.76 -26.54 -30.47
CA GLY A 497 -94.17 -26.76 -30.16
C GLY A 497 -94.81 -25.64 -29.32
N THR A 498 -96.07 -25.80 -28.93
CA THR A 498 -96.78 -24.81 -28.09
C THR A 498 -96.05 -24.61 -26.75
N PRO A 499 -95.87 -23.35 -26.29
CA PRO A 499 -95.06 -23.07 -25.10
C PRO A 499 -95.63 -23.71 -23.83
N VAL A 500 -94.76 -24.31 -23.03
CA VAL A 500 -95.06 -24.85 -21.70
C VAL A 500 -94.35 -24.01 -20.64
N SER A 501 -95.05 -23.65 -19.56
CA SER A 501 -94.46 -22.81 -18.51
C SER A 501 -93.53 -23.61 -17.60
N ASP A 502 -92.41 -22.98 -17.25
CA ASP A 502 -91.41 -23.52 -16.33
C ASP A 502 -91.97 -23.74 -14.91
N GLN A 503 -91.35 -24.66 -14.17
CA GLN A 503 -91.68 -24.94 -12.78
C GLN A 503 -90.46 -24.76 -11.88
N THR A 504 -90.63 -24.05 -10.76
CA THR A 504 -89.60 -23.92 -9.72
C THR A 504 -89.82 -24.98 -8.63
N VAL A 505 -88.85 -25.86 -8.43
CA VAL A 505 -88.95 -27.02 -7.53
C VAL A 505 -87.77 -27.00 -6.54
N ILE A 506 -88.03 -27.30 -5.26
CA ILE A 506 -86.98 -27.38 -4.25
C ILE A 506 -86.10 -28.61 -4.52
N TYR A 507 -84.79 -28.48 -4.39
CA TYR A 507 -83.83 -29.58 -4.53
C TYR A 507 -84.27 -30.85 -3.79
N GLY A 508 -84.30 -31.99 -4.47
CA GLY A 508 -84.73 -33.27 -3.91
C GLY A 508 -86.25 -33.56 -3.96
N ASN A 509 -87.07 -32.63 -4.47
CA ASN A 509 -88.51 -32.87 -4.74
C ASN A 509 -88.77 -33.27 -6.21
N THR A 510 -89.99 -33.71 -6.54
CA THR A 510 -90.40 -34.11 -7.92
C THR A 510 -91.07 -32.97 -8.70
N VAL A 511 -90.94 -32.98 -10.03
CA VAL A 511 -91.61 -32.04 -10.98
C VAL A 511 -93.01 -32.52 -11.33
N SER A 512 -93.97 -31.61 -11.50
CA SER A 512 -95.33 -32.00 -11.94
C SER A 512 -95.42 -32.08 -13.48
N LYS A 513 -96.05 -33.13 -14.03
CA LYS A 513 -96.14 -33.33 -15.49
C LYS A 513 -97.06 -32.26 -16.15
N PRO A 514 -96.59 -31.52 -17.18
CA PRO A 514 -97.41 -30.55 -17.91
C PRO A 514 -98.34 -31.20 -18.96
N VAL A 515 -99.22 -30.39 -19.57
CA VAL A 515 -100.01 -30.80 -20.74
C VAL A 515 -99.10 -30.97 -21.96
N ASP A 516 -99.38 -31.97 -22.81
CA ASP A 516 -98.56 -32.26 -23.99
C ASP A 516 -98.62 -31.10 -25.02
N PRO A 517 -97.48 -30.63 -25.55
CA PRO A 517 -97.42 -29.53 -26.51
C PRO A 517 -97.81 -29.97 -27.94
N GLU A 518 -98.02 -29.00 -28.85
CA GLU A 518 -98.33 -29.22 -30.29
C GLU A 518 -97.33 -28.51 -31.23
N LYS A 519 -96.78 -29.18 -32.28
CA LYS A 519 -95.81 -28.62 -33.27
C LYS A 519 -96.23 -28.90 -34.72
N THR A 520 -96.34 -27.85 -35.54
CA THR A 520 -96.75 -27.95 -36.96
C THR A 520 -95.83 -28.88 -37.76
N GLY A 521 -96.42 -29.79 -38.55
CA GLY A 521 -95.68 -30.73 -39.41
C GLY A 521 -95.00 -31.89 -38.68
N HIS A 522 -95.26 -32.06 -37.37
CA HIS A 522 -94.68 -33.09 -36.52
C HIS A 522 -95.72 -33.70 -35.54
N THR A 523 -95.41 -34.85 -34.93
CA THR A 523 -96.24 -35.54 -33.92
C THR A 523 -95.50 -35.70 -32.59
N PHE A 524 -96.09 -35.32 -31.44
CA PHE A 524 -95.43 -35.34 -30.11
C PHE A 524 -95.22 -36.76 -29.57
N ASP A 525 -94.01 -37.06 -29.08
CA ASP A 525 -93.59 -38.40 -28.64
C ASP A 525 -93.30 -38.48 -27.12
N GLY A 526 -92.96 -37.35 -26.46
CA GLY A 526 -92.73 -37.30 -25.00
C GLY A 526 -91.70 -36.25 -24.57
N TRP A 527 -91.46 -36.16 -23.26
CA TRP A 527 -90.45 -35.27 -22.66
C TRP A 527 -89.18 -36.05 -22.30
N TYR A 528 -88.03 -35.51 -22.65
CA TYR A 528 -86.72 -36.15 -22.50
C TYR A 528 -85.77 -35.25 -21.71
N THR A 529 -84.85 -35.86 -20.97
CA THR A 529 -83.88 -35.13 -20.13
C THR A 529 -82.71 -34.55 -20.90
N ASP A 530 -82.54 -34.96 -22.15
CA ASP A 530 -81.44 -34.60 -23.01
C ASP A 530 -81.95 -34.09 -24.36
N GLU A 531 -81.23 -33.13 -24.93
CA GLU A 531 -81.49 -32.56 -26.26
C GLU A 531 -81.39 -33.59 -27.38
N ASP A 532 -80.66 -34.71 -27.16
CA ASP A 532 -80.53 -35.81 -28.11
C ASP A 532 -81.76 -36.75 -28.13
N LEU A 533 -82.71 -36.52 -27.21
CA LEU A 533 -84.00 -37.21 -27.12
C LEU A 533 -83.88 -38.74 -26.96
N LEU A 534 -82.85 -39.17 -26.22
CA LEU A 534 -82.52 -40.58 -25.97
C LEU A 534 -83.09 -41.10 -24.66
N THR A 535 -83.12 -40.26 -23.62
CA THR A 535 -83.55 -40.64 -22.27
C THR A 535 -84.88 -39.99 -21.90
N PRO A 536 -85.99 -40.74 -21.90
CA PRO A 536 -87.29 -40.20 -21.53
C PRO A 536 -87.29 -39.82 -20.05
N TYR A 537 -87.86 -38.65 -19.73
CA TYR A 537 -87.93 -38.18 -18.35
C TYR A 537 -89.06 -38.84 -17.58
N ASP A 538 -88.74 -39.35 -16.38
CA ASP A 538 -89.69 -39.86 -15.42
C ASP A 538 -90.05 -38.79 -14.39
N PHE A 539 -91.28 -38.27 -14.45
CA PHE A 539 -91.78 -37.26 -13.51
C PHE A 539 -91.93 -37.78 -12.07
N ALA A 540 -91.76 -39.08 -11.80
CA ALA A 540 -91.68 -39.62 -10.44
C ALA A 540 -90.28 -39.46 -9.81
N ALA A 541 -89.26 -39.10 -10.59
CA ALA A 541 -87.90 -38.89 -10.10
C ALA A 541 -87.72 -37.49 -9.48
N ALA A 542 -87.00 -37.42 -8.36
CA ALA A 542 -86.62 -36.16 -7.73
C ALA A 542 -85.61 -35.38 -8.59
N ILE A 543 -85.69 -34.05 -8.57
CA ILE A 543 -84.81 -33.18 -9.36
C ILE A 543 -83.39 -33.12 -8.81
N GLY A 544 -82.43 -32.93 -9.72
CA GLY A 544 -81.01 -32.73 -9.43
C GLY A 544 -80.68 -31.32 -8.94
N ASP A 545 -79.38 -31.02 -8.84
CA ASP A 545 -78.81 -29.79 -8.26
C ASP A 545 -78.52 -28.67 -9.25
N SER A 546 -79.21 -28.68 -10.39
CA SER A 546 -79.15 -27.62 -11.37
C SER A 546 -80.52 -27.39 -11.96
N ASP A 547 -80.71 -26.18 -12.49
CA ASP A 547 -81.76 -25.96 -13.48
C ASP A 547 -81.50 -26.91 -14.64
N PHE A 548 -82.55 -27.52 -15.15
CA PHE A 548 -82.44 -28.37 -16.33
C PHE A 548 -83.70 -28.25 -17.15
N THR A 549 -83.53 -28.43 -18.45
CA THR A 549 -84.60 -28.31 -19.42
C THR A 549 -85.05 -29.71 -19.81
N LEU A 550 -86.35 -29.90 -19.88
CA LEU A 550 -86.95 -31.07 -20.52
C LEU A 550 -87.30 -30.72 -21.96
N TYR A 551 -86.92 -31.60 -22.87
CA TYR A 551 -87.04 -31.39 -24.31
C TYR A 551 -88.15 -32.24 -24.89
N ALA A 552 -89.04 -31.61 -25.64
CA ALA A 552 -90.11 -32.28 -26.36
C ALA A 552 -89.53 -33.05 -27.55
N LYS A 553 -89.87 -34.34 -27.67
CA LYS A 553 -89.54 -35.14 -28.84
C LYS A 553 -90.67 -35.15 -29.85
N TRP A 554 -90.31 -35.04 -31.12
CA TRP A 554 -91.23 -34.90 -32.25
C TRP A 554 -90.87 -35.87 -33.38
N ASN A 555 -91.86 -36.57 -33.94
CA ASN A 555 -91.72 -37.36 -35.17
C ASN A 555 -92.13 -36.51 -36.39
N ILE A 556 -91.31 -36.45 -37.45
CA ILE A 556 -91.47 -35.55 -38.62
C ILE A 556 -92.33 -36.15 -39.75
N ASN A 557 -93.16 -35.35 -40.43
CA ASN A 557 -94.03 -35.76 -41.56
C ASN A 557 -93.32 -35.59 -42.94
N SER A 558 -93.73 -36.20 -44.08
CA SER A 558 -93.00 -36.13 -45.40
C SER A 558 -93.83 -35.74 -46.66
N TYR A 559 -93.24 -35.03 -47.66
CA TYR A 559 -93.88 -34.47 -48.90
C TYR A 559 -92.98 -34.55 -50.18
N THR A 560 -93.52 -34.43 -51.41
CA THR A 560 -92.85 -34.75 -52.72
C THR A 560 -92.36 -33.56 -53.57
N VAL A 561 -91.21 -33.68 -54.28
CA VAL A 561 -90.64 -32.70 -55.25
C VAL A 561 -90.50 -33.27 -56.67
N ALA A 562 -90.86 -32.51 -57.73
CA ALA A 562 -90.80 -32.90 -59.16
C ALA A 562 -90.15 -31.84 -60.09
N TYR A 563 -89.68 -32.23 -61.30
CA TYR A 563 -88.92 -31.37 -62.25
C TYR A 563 -89.45 -31.37 -63.70
N ASP A 564 -89.35 -30.22 -64.40
CA ASP A 564 -89.83 -29.98 -65.79
C ASP A 564 -88.83 -29.15 -66.64
N GLY A 565 -88.42 -29.67 -67.81
CA GLY A 565 -87.33 -29.10 -68.63
C GLY A 565 -87.63 -27.79 -69.39
N ASN A 566 -88.86 -27.26 -69.33
CA ASN A 566 -89.24 -25.90 -69.72
C ASN A 566 -88.54 -25.31 -70.97
N GLY A 567 -88.89 -25.82 -72.15
CA GLY A 567 -88.45 -25.28 -73.45
C GLY A 567 -87.01 -25.65 -73.87
N SER A 568 -86.38 -26.61 -73.20
CA SER A 568 -85.13 -27.25 -73.65
C SER A 568 -85.23 -27.76 -75.08
N THR A 569 -84.15 -27.67 -75.86
CA THR A 569 -84.13 -28.17 -77.25
C THR A 569 -83.79 -29.67 -77.34
N GLU A 570 -83.09 -30.23 -76.34
CA GLU A 570 -82.72 -31.67 -76.22
C GLU A 570 -82.61 -32.10 -74.72
N GLY A 571 -82.72 -33.41 -74.40
CA GLY A 571 -82.55 -34.01 -73.05
C GLY A 571 -83.84 -34.54 -72.34
N THR A 572 -83.71 -35.07 -71.11
CA THR A 572 -84.81 -35.56 -70.22
C THR A 572 -84.69 -34.98 -68.80
N ALA A 573 -85.81 -34.56 -68.19
CA ALA A 573 -85.82 -33.95 -66.86
C ALA A 573 -85.61 -34.98 -65.70
N PRO A 574 -85.13 -34.56 -64.51
CA PRO A 574 -84.91 -35.42 -63.34
C PRO A 574 -86.17 -36.11 -62.74
N THR A 575 -85.99 -37.21 -61.98
CA THR A 575 -87.07 -38.03 -61.37
C THR A 575 -87.58 -37.46 -60.04
N SER A 576 -88.88 -37.57 -59.74
CA SER A 576 -89.49 -37.04 -58.49
C SER A 576 -89.23 -37.91 -57.25
N VAL A 577 -89.06 -37.28 -56.07
CA VAL A 577 -88.69 -37.91 -54.78
C VAL A 577 -89.43 -37.27 -53.60
N SER A 578 -89.73 -38.03 -52.54
CA SER A 578 -90.35 -37.55 -51.29
C SER A 578 -89.33 -37.36 -50.15
N TYR A 579 -89.57 -36.34 -49.33
CA TYR A 579 -88.65 -35.82 -48.32
C TYR A 579 -89.40 -35.35 -47.07
N ASP A 580 -88.75 -35.38 -45.90
CA ASP A 580 -89.37 -34.96 -44.64
C ASP A 580 -89.62 -33.44 -44.58
N TYR A 581 -90.59 -33.03 -43.77
CA TYR A 581 -91.03 -31.65 -43.57
C TYR A 581 -89.89 -30.80 -43.05
N ASN A 582 -89.76 -29.58 -43.58
CA ASN A 582 -88.69 -28.66 -43.24
C ASN A 582 -87.28 -29.19 -43.58
N VAL A 583 -87.17 -30.31 -44.30
CA VAL A 583 -85.89 -30.74 -44.87
C VAL A 583 -85.55 -29.85 -46.03
N ASN A 584 -84.31 -29.44 -45.99
CA ASN A 584 -83.62 -28.70 -47.02
C ASN A 584 -83.11 -29.70 -48.04
N VAL A 585 -83.82 -29.82 -49.16
CA VAL A 585 -83.46 -30.78 -50.21
C VAL A 585 -82.71 -30.04 -51.29
N ALA A 586 -81.61 -30.63 -51.74
CA ALA A 586 -80.86 -30.10 -52.85
C ALA A 586 -81.67 -30.26 -54.12
N VAL A 587 -81.95 -29.14 -54.77
CA VAL A 587 -82.58 -29.09 -56.07
C VAL A 587 -81.66 -29.79 -57.07
N SER A 588 -82.20 -30.75 -57.82
CA SER A 588 -81.40 -31.62 -58.69
C SER A 588 -80.71 -30.80 -59.78
N ASP A 589 -79.59 -31.31 -60.29
CA ASP A 589 -78.95 -30.69 -61.44
C ASP A 589 -79.84 -30.71 -62.69
N ILE A 590 -79.41 -29.98 -63.72
CA ILE A 590 -80.09 -29.91 -65.02
C ILE A 590 -80.22 -31.30 -65.70
N GLY A 591 -79.53 -32.33 -65.21
CA GLY A 591 -79.37 -33.60 -65.90
C GLY A 591 -78.66 -33.40 -67.24
N ASN A 592 -79.30 -33.83 -68.32
CA ASN A 592 -78.78 -33.71 -69.69
C ASN A 592 -79.57 -32.74 -70.57
N LEU A 593 -80.35 -31.81 -69.98
CA LEU A 593 -81.07 -30.80 -70.75
C LEU A 593 -80.08 -29.81 -71.40
N VAL A 594 -80.36 -29.36 -72.63
CA VAL A 594 -79.48 -28.41 -73.37
C VAL A 594 -80.29 -27.34 -74.10
N LYS A 595 -79.74 -26.10 -74.17
CA LYS A 595 -80.22 -24.97 -74.98
C LYS A 595 -79.05 -24.13 -75.55
N ALA A 596 -78.91 -24.04 -76.87
CA ALA A 596 -77.75 -23.41 -77.52
C ALA A 596 -77.58 -21.90 -77.22
N GLY A 597 -76.33 -21.45 -77.01
CA GLY A 597 -75.97 -20.04 -76.73
C GLY A 597 -76.38 -19.51 -75.35
N HIS A 598 -76.98 -20.38 -74.52
CA HIS A 598 -77.47 -20.08 -73.19
C HIS A 598 -76.91 -21.09 -72.20
N THR A 599 -76.65 -20.65 -70.98
CA THR A 599 -76.37 -21.53 -69.85
C THR A 599 -77.63 -21.69 -69.04
N PHE A 600 -77.85 -22.89 -68.54
CA PHE A 600 -78.91 -23.13 -67.58
C PHE A 600 -78.72 -22.25 -66.35
N ALA A 601 -79.79 -21.56 -65.99
CA ALA A 601 -79.80 -20.51 -64.98
C ALA A 601 -80.55 -20.92 -63.72
N GLY A 602 -80.73 -22.23 -63.53
CA GLY A 602 -81.51 -22.78 -62.43
C GLY A 602 -82.92 -23.18 -62.83
N TRP A 603 -83.65 -23.72 -61.88
CA TRP A 603 -85.05 -24.08 -61.91
C TRP A 603 -85.92 -22.99 -61.30
N ASN A 604 -87.24 -23.06 -61.47
CA ASN A 604 -88.18 -22.09 -60.90
C ASN A 604 -89.52 -22.77 -60.58
N THR A 605 -90.19 -22.38 -59.50
CA THR A 605 -91.52 -22.95 -59.14
C THR A 605 -92.65 -22.56 -60.09
N ALA A 606 -92.42 -21.62 -61.01
CA ALA A 606 -93.33 -21.29 -62.12
C ALA A 606 -92.60 -21.32 -63.47
N ALA A 607 -93.27 -21.82 -64.52
CA ALA A 607 -92.68 -22.01 -65.84
C ALA A 607 -92.25 -20.71 -66.54
N ASP A 608 -92.91 -19.58 -66.27
CA ASP A 608 -92.58 -18.27 -66.86
C ASP A 608 -91.46 -17.52 -66.10
N GLY A 609 -90.91 -18.13 -65.05
CA GLY A 609 -89.86 -17.56 -64.22
C GLY A 609 -90.36 -16.59 -63.15
N SER A 610 -91.68 -16.36 -63.02
CA SER A 610 -92.25 -15.45 -62.01
C SER A 610 -92.32 -16.04 -60.60
N GLY A 611 -92.15 -17.37 -60.48
CA GLY A 611 -92.08 -18.08 -59.21
C GLY A 611 -90.71 -17.91 -58.55
N THR A 612 -90.52 -18.63 -57.45
CA THR A 612 -89.23 -18.69 -56.75
C THR A 612 -88.25 -19.53 -57.57
N GLY A 613 -87.09 -18.94 -57.90
CA GLY A 613 -85.98 -19.58 -58.62
C GLY A 613 -85.08 -20.39 -57.68
N TYR A 614 -84.48 -21.45 -58.20
CA TYR A 614 -83.63 -22.42 -57.50
C TYR A 614 -82.53 -22.93 -58.42
N ASP A 615 -81.26 -22.65 -58.18
CA ASP A 615 -80.14 -23.25 -58.90
C ASP A 615 -79.98 -24.76 -58.61
N ALA A 616 -79.20 -25.45 -59.44
CA ALA A 616 -78.83 -26.83 -59.16
C ALA A 616 -78.00 -26.91 -57.87
N GLY A 617 -78.46 -27.71 -56.92
CA GLY A 617 -77.90 -27.80 -55.57
C GLY A 617 -78.50 -26.79 -54.59
N ASP A 618 -79.31 -25.82 -55.06
CA ASP A 618 -80.00 -24.91 -54.16
C ASP A 618 -80.92 -25.67 -53.23
N THR A 619 -81.12 -25.09 -52.07
CA THR A 619 -81.86 -25.74 -51.02
C THR A 619 -83.33 -25.34 -51.11
N LEU A 620 -84.17 -26.29 -51.53
CA LEU A 620 -85.61 -26.17 -51.42
C LEU A 620 -86.05 -26.73 -50.05
N THR A 621 -86.58 -25.87 -49.18
CA THR A 621 -87.16 -26.33 -47.92
C THR A 621 -88.55 -26.91 -48.18
N ILE A 622 -88.75 -28.14 -47.75
CA ILE A 622 -90.02 -28.84 -47.93
C ILE A 622 -91.08 -28.27 -46.99
N GLY A 623 -92.09 -27.61 -47.57
CA GLY A 623 -93.24 -27.08 -46.84
C GLY A 623 -94.25 -28.17 -46.45
N THR A 624 -95.46 -27.77 -46.07
CA THR A 624 -96.53 -28.70 -45.65
C THR A 624 -97.29 -29.37 -46.82
N ALA A 625 -96.77 -29.24 -48.05
CA ALA A 625 -97.31 -29.80 -49.30
C ALA A 625 -96.19 -29.97 -50.37
N GLY A 626 -96.43 -30.76 -51.44
CA GLY A 626 -95.45 -31.03 -52.51
C GLY A 626 -95.25 -29.89 -53.53
N VAL A 627 -94.11 -29.89 -54.26
CA VAL A 627 -93.62 -28.79 -55.13
C VAL A 627 -93.10 -29.30 -56.51
N THR A 628 -93.30 -28.53 -57.59
CA THR A 628 -92.73 -28.80 -58.95
C THR A 628 -91.82 -27.65 -59.42
N LEU A 629 -90.71 -27.95 -60.10
CA LEU A 629 -89.67 -27.00 -60.52
C LEU A 629 -89.41 -27.02 -62.05
N PHE A 630 -89.35 -25.86 -62.70
CA PHE A 630 -89.24 -25.62 -64.15
C PHE A 630 -87.91 -24.96 -64.57
N ALA A 631 -87.20 -25.48 -65.57
CA ALA A 631 -85.87 -24.99 -65.99
C ALA A 631 -85.85 -23.53 -66.51
N GLN A 632 -84.78 -22.78 -66.23
CA GLN A 632 -84.55 -21.39 -66.66
C GLN A 632 -83.20 -21.27 -67.38
N TRP A 633 -83.04 -20.25 -68.24
CA TRP A 633 -81.88 -20.14 -69.16
C TRP A 633 -81.37 -18.69 -69.28
N THR A 634 -80.06 -18.48 -69.13
CA THR A 634 -79.35 -17.19 -69.20
C THR A 634 -78.44 -17.12 -70.42
N VAL A 635 -78.39 -15.99 -71.12
CA VAL A 635 -77.47 -15.75 -72.25
C VAL A 635 -76.01 -15.67 -71.77
N ASN A 636 -75.09 -16.32 -72.47
CA ASN A 636 -73.66 -16.35 -72.09
C ASN A 636 -72.92 -15.09 -72.51
N SER A 637 -71.94 -14.65 -71.72
CA SER A 637 -70.99 -13.57 -72.04
C SER A 637 -69.56 -14.11 -72.10
N TYR A 638 -68.74 -13.56 -73.00
CA TYR A 638 -67.37 -14.01 -73.24
C TYR A 638 -66.38 -12.85 -73.11
N SER A 639 -65.17 -13.15 -72.62
CA SER A 639 -64.15 -12.13 -72.34
C SER A 639 -63.27 -11.82 -73.54
N VAL A 640 -62.91 -10.54 -73.68
CA VAL A 640 -61.81 -10.07 -74.51
C VAL A 640 -60.65 -9.66 -73.61
N ALA A 641 -59.50 -10.32 -73.77
CA ALA A 641 -58.28 -10.09 -73.00
C ALA A 641 -57.18 -9.46 -73.86
N TYR A 642 -56.25 -8.77 -73.22
CA TYR A 642 -55.10 -8.13 -73.87
C TYR A 642 -53.79 -8.66 -73.31
N ASP A 643 -52.82 -8.97 -74.18
CA ASP A 643 -51.50 -9.51 -73.82
C ASP A 643 -50.38 -8.60 -74.35
N GLY A 644 -49.38 -8.31 -73.51
CA GLY A 644 -48.31 -7.37 -73.82
C GLY A 644 -47.27 -7.88 -74.83
N SER A 645 -47.35 -9.14 -75.27
CA SER A 645 -46.48 -9.77 -76.28
C SER A 645 -44.99 -9.55 -76.05
N GLY A 646 -44.56 -9.82 -74.81
CA GLY A 646 -43.18 -9.62 -74.37
C GLY A 646 -42.82 -8.17 -74.07
N ALA A 647 -43.80 -7.31 -73.76
CA ALA A 647 -43.58 -6.03 -73.08
C ALA A 647 -42.70 -6.25 -71.84
N THR A 648 -41.73 -5.38 -71.65
CA THR A 648 -40.82 -5.40 -70.50
C THR A 648 -41.32 -4.54 -69.34
N SER A 649 -42.21 -3.58 -69.60
CA SER A 649 -42.83 -2.69 -68.61
C SER A 649 -44.19 -2.17 -69.09
N GLY A 650 -44.94 -1.50 -68.20
CA GLY A 650 -46.31 -1.04 -68.44
C GLY A 650 -47.37 -2.09 -68.15
N ASN A 651 -48.65 -1.70 -68.23
CA ASN A 651 -49.78 -2.58 -67.95
C ASN A 651 -50.62 -2.80 -69.21
N VAL A 652 -51.01 -4.04 -69.46
CA VAL A 652 -51.99 -4.34 -70.52
C VAL A 652 -53.36 -3.77 -70.13
N PRO A 653 -54.18 -3.30 -71.10
CA PRO A 653 -55.55 -2.91 -70.81
C PRO A 653 -56.32 -4.04 -70.13
N ALA A 654 -57.15 -3.69 -69.15
CA ALA A 654 -58.00 -4.66 -68.46
C ALA A 654 -58.99 -5.29 -69.44
N GLY A 655 -59.08 -6.62 -69.42
CA GLY A 655 -60.06 -7.34 -70.23
C GLY A 655 -61.49 -6.98 -69.85
N SER A 656 -62.40 -7.03 -70.81
CA SER A 656 -63.85 -6.78 -70.61
C SER A 656 -64.66 -7.96 -71.12
N SER A 657 -65.85 -8.19 -70.55
CA SER A 657 -66.77 -9.25 -70.98
C SER A 657 -67.92 -8.68 -71.78
N TYR A 658 -68.34 -9.40 -72.82
CA TYR A 658 -69.40 -9.01 -73.74
C TYR A 658 -70.36 -10.17 -73.96
N ASP A 659 -71.67 -9.92 -73.93
CA ASP A 659 -72.69 -10.94 -74.18
C ASP A 659 -72.53 -11.55 -75.58
N TYR A 660 -72.96 -12.81 -75.73
CA TYR A 660 -72.96 -13.50 -77.02
C TYR A 660 -73.69 -12.66 -78.08
N ASN A 661 -72.98 -12.29 -79.15
CA ASN A 661 -73.35 -11.37 -80.23
C ASN A 661 -73.29 -9.85 -79.93
N ALA A 662 -72.72 -9.39 -78.81
CA ALA A 662 -72.48 -7.97 -78.54
C ALA A 662 -71.21 -7.43 -79.27
N ASN A 663 -71.17 -6.14 -79.62
CA ASN A 663 -70.02 -5.50 -80.31
C ASN A 663 -68.96 -4.97 -79.32
N VAL A 664 -67.67 -5.15 -79.66
CA VAL A 664 -66.46 -4.83 -78.86
C VAL A 664 -65.61 -3.77 -79.55
N THR A 665 -65.05 -2.79 -78.83
CA THR A 665 -64.12 -1.75 -79.35
C THR A 665 -62.70 -1.91 -78.79
N VAL A 666 -61.67 -1.84 -79.64
CA VAL A 666 -60.26 -2.08 -79.27
C VAL A 666 -59.58 -0.81 -78.71
N PRO A 667 -58.88 -0.87 -77.54
CA PRO A 667 -58.31 0.29 -76.85
C PRO A 667 -56.95 0.76 -77.39
N ASN A 668 -56.61 2.02 -77.12
CA ASN A 668 -55.27 2.61 -77.29
C ASN A 668 -54.24 2.06 -76.27
N ASN A 669 -52.93 2.32 -76.47
CA ASN A 669 -51.84 1.97 -75.53
C ASN A 669 -51.85 2.83 -74.24
N SER A 670 -53.00 2.83 -73.58
CA SER A 670 -53.31 3.66 -72.42
C SER A 670 -52.61 3.21 -71.13
N GLY A 671 -52.16 1.95 -71.08
CA GLY A 671 -51.41 1.40 -69.95
C GLY A 671 -49.89 1.56 -70.06
N ASN A 672 -49.42 2.38 -71.01
CA ASN A 672 -48.00 2.64 -71.27
C ASN A 672 -47.19 1.34 -71.44
N LEU A 673 -47.70 0.37 -72.21
CA LEU A 673 -46.91 -0.82 -72.51
C LEU A 673 -45.63 -0.41 -73.23
N GLU A 674 -44.53 -0.93 -72.72
CA GLU A 674 -43.18 -0.68 -73.21
C GLU A 674 -42.46 -2.03 -73.38
N LYS A 675 -41.78 -2.19 -74.51
CA LYS A 675 -40.89 -3.31 -74.75
C LYS A 675 -39.51 -2.75 -75.04
N THR A 676 -38.55 -3.04 -74.18
CA THR A 676 -37.20 -2.49 -74.31
C THR A 676 -36.65 -2.88 -75.68
N GLY A 677 -36.27 -1.87 -76.47
CA GLY A 677 -35.83 -2.10 -77.84
C GLY A 677 -36.90 -1.93 -78.92
N TYR A 678 -38.17 -1.61 -78.57
CA TYR A 678 -39.29 -1.57 -79.51
C TYR A 678 -40.37 -0.52 -79.15
N THR A 679 -41.11 -0.04 -80.15
CA THR A 679 -42.26 0.88 -80.00
C THR A 679 -43.59 0.18 -80.30
N PHE A 680 -44.64 0.43 -79.50
CA PHE A 680 -45.97 -0.18 -79.65
C PHE A 680 -46.74 0.38 -80.85
N ALA A 681 -47.31 -0.50 -81.69
CA ALA A 681 -47.97 -0.13 -82.95
C ALA A 681 -49.48 -0.48 -83.04
N GLY A 682 -50.01 -1.29 -82.13
CA GLY A 682 -51.42 -1.73 -82.15
C GLY A 682 -51.62 -3.12 -81.55
N TRP A 683 -52.78 -3.73 -81.80
CA TRP A 683 -53.15 -5.06 -81.28
C TRP A 683 -53.38 -6.07 -82.41
N ASN A 684 -53.12 -7.35 -82.16
CA ASN A 684 -53.24 -8.42 -83.14
C ASN A 684 -53.88 -9.67 -82.51
N THR A 685 -54.63 -10.45 -83.27
CA THR A 685 -55.22 -11.71 -82.78
C THR A 685 -54.22 -12.87 -82.64
N ALA A 686 -52.99 -12.72 -83.13
CA ALA A 686 -51.89 -13.67 -82.97
C ALA A 686 -50.62 -13.01 -82.43
N VAL A 687 -49.90 -13.74 -81.57
CA VAL A 687 -48.73 -13.24 -80.84
C VAL A 687 -47.51 -12.91 -81.72
N ASP A 688 -47.39 -13.53 -82.89
CA ASP A 688 -46.30 -13.32 -83.85
C ASP A 688 -46.58 -12.18 -84.86
N GLY A 689 -47.75 -11.54 -84.74
CA GLY A 689 -48.18 -10.44 -85.60
C GLY A 689 -48.75 -10.86 -86.96
N SER A 690 -48.90 -12.15 -87.23
CA SER A 690 -49.47 -12.67 -88.50
C SER A 690 -50.99 -12.64 -88.56
N GLY A 691 -51.66 -12.51 -87.42
CA GLY A 691 -53.12 -12.49 -87.30
C GLY A 691 -53.72 -11.16 -87.76
N THR A 692 -55.03 -11.02 -87.57
CA THR A 692 -55.75 -9.79 -87.92
C THR A 692 -55.31 -8.65 -87.02
N VAL A 693 -54.82 -7.56 -87.63
CA VAL A 693 -54.37 -6.35 -86.94
C VAL A 693 -55.56 -5.44 -86.69
N TYR A 694 -55.72 -5.03 -85.43
CA TYR A 694 -56.67 -4.02 -85.01
C TYR A 694 -55.94 -2.78 -84.55
N ARG A 695 -56.20 -1.67 -85.24
CA ARG A 695 -55.69 -0.37 -84.80
C ARG A 695 -56.53 0.12 -83.63
N PRO A 696 -55.96 0.92 -82.72
CA PRO A 696 -56.74 1.46 -81.64
C PRO A 696 -57.99 2.21 -82.11
N GLY A 697 -59.16 1.85 -81.57
CA GLY A 697 -60.48 2.42 -81.87
C GLY A 697 -61.41 1.58 -82.76
N GLU A 698 -60.94 0.49 -83.39
CA GLU A 698 -61.76 -0.37 -84.27
C GLU A 698 -62.68 -1.35 -83.49
N THR A 699 -63.74 -1.92 -84.12
CA THR A 699 -64.72 -2.80 -83.44
C THR A 699 -64.97 -4.18 -84.10
N PHE A 700 -65.42 -5.20 -83.32
CA PHE A 700 -65.86 -6.53 -83.80
C PHE A 700 -66.97 -7.17 -82.92
N ALA A 701 -67.76 -8.14 -83.44
CA ALA A 701 -68.86 -8.80 -82.71
C ALA A 701 -68.40 -10.07 -81.96
N MET A 702 -68.94 -10.31 -80.76
CA MET A 702 -68.49 -11.38 -79.85
C MET A 702 -69.12 -12.74 -80.19
N GLY A 703 -68.27 -13.73 -80.50
CA GLY A 703 -68.66 -15.12 -80.81
C GLY A 703 -68.79 -16.01 -79.57
N ALA A 704 -69.02 -17.32 -79.78
CA ALA A 704 -69.19 -18.32 -78.71
C ALA A 704 -67.86 -18.77 -78.09
N GLY A 705 -67.09 -17.85 -77.51
CA GLY A 705 -65.82 -18.12 -76.84
C GLY A 705 -64.97 -16.86 -76.60
N PRO A 706 -64.01 -16.90 -75.65
CA PRO A 706 -63.16 -15.76 -75.33
C PRO A 706 -62.14 -15.44 -76.44
N VAL A 707 -61.72 -14.17 -76.54
CA VAL A 707 -60.75 -13.67 -77.53
C VAL A 707 -59.58 -12.99 -76.82
N THR A 708 -58.34 -13.22 -77.28
CA THR A 708 -57.15 -12.51 -76.78
C THR A 708 -56.49 -11.69 -77.87
N LEU A 709 -56.17 -10.44 -77.57
CA LEU A 709 -55.47 -9.50 -78.44
C LEU A 709 -54.06 -9.22 -77.92
N PHE A 710 -53.06 -9.47 -78.77
CA PHE A 710 -51.62 -9.40 -78.51
C PHE A 710 -51.03 -8.07 -79.01
N ALA A 711 -50.24 -7.41 -78.18
CA ALA A 711 -49.53 -6.17 -78.52
C ALA A 711 -48.57 -6.37 -79.71
N GLN A 712 -48.53 -5.42 -80.64
CA GLN A 712 -47.63 -5.44 -81.79
C GLN A 712 -46.50 -4.39 -81.63
N TRP A 713 -45.25 -4.79 -81.91
CA TRP A 713 -44.04 -4.03 -81.59
C TRP A 713 -43.13 -3.78 -82.82
N LEU A 714 -42.57 -2.58 -82.97
CA LEU A 714 -41.61 -2.19 -84.03
C LEU A 714 -40.20 -1.97 -83.45
N SER A 715 -39.12 -2.49 -84.07
CA SER A 715 -37.75 -2.42 -83.53
C SER A 715 -37.19 -1.00 -83.49
N ASN A 716 -36.60 -0.61 -82.37
CA ASN A 716 -35.92 0.66 -82.14
C ASN A 716 -34.38 0.55 -82.23
N ASN A 717 -33.86 -0.65 -82.50
CA ASN A 717 -32.42 -0.90 -82.55
C ASN A 717 -31.81 -0.16 -83.76
N ALA A 718 -31.12 0.93 -83.48
CA ALA A 718 -30.41 1.75 -84.46
C ALA A 718 -28.87 1.57 -84.38
N LEU A 719 -28.36 0.43 -83.91
CA LEU A 719 -26.90 0.23 -83.74
C LEU A 719 -26.24 -0.40 -84.98
N LEU A 720 -24.93 -0.18 -85.16
CA LEU A 720 -24.08 -0.89 -86.13
C LEU A 720 -23.48 -2.13 -85.46
N SER A 721 -23.31 -3.21 -86.20
CA SER A 721 -22.68 -4.45 -85.71
C SER A 721 -21.16 -4.46 -85.88
N PHE A 722 -20.64 -3.63 -86.80
CA PHE A 722 -19.24 -3.61 -87.19
C PHE A 722 -18.84 -2.22 -87.71
N LEU A 723 -17.64 -1.72 -87.39
CA LEU A 723 -17.04 -0.50 -87.96
C LEU A 723 -15.50 -0.55 -87.84
N THR A 724 -14.78 -0.26 -88.93
CA THR A 724 -13.30 -0.20 -88.99
C THR A 724 -12.82 0.92 -89.89
N VAL A 725 -11.56 1.32 -89.72
CA VAL A 725 -10.83 2.28 -90.59
C VAL A 725 -9.51 1.67 -91.08
N ASP A 726 -8.95 2.19 -92.16
CA ASP A 726 -7.69 1.70 -92.76
C ASP A 726 -6.42 2.33 -92.18
N ALA A 727 -6.55 3.42 -91.43
CA ALA A 727 -5.47 4.05 -90.66
C ALA A 727 -5.17 3.27 -89.35
N SER A 728 -4.59 3.96 -88.36
CA SER A 728 -4.45 3.47 -86.98
C SER A 728 -5.80 2.94 -86.42
N VAL A 729 -5.72 2.21 -85.32
CA VAL A 729 -6.89 1.66 -84.63
C VAL A 729 -7.86 2.74 -84.13
N LEU A 730 -9.16 2.48 -84.24
CA LEU A 730 -10.19 3.28 -83.56
C LEU A 730 -9.95 3.25 -82.05
N SER A 731 -10.06 4.41 -81.43
CA SER A 731 -9.98 4.57 -79.97
C SER A 731 -11.31 5.11 -79.42
N PRO A 732 -11.99 4.37 -78.54
CA PRO A 732 -11.72 2.98 -78.15
C PRO A 732 -11.95 2.00 -79.32
N THR A 733 -11.47 0.76 -79.19
CA THR A 733 -11.77 -0.30 -80.17
C THR A 733 -13.28 -0.46 -80.34
N PHE A 734 -13.74 -0.67 -81.57
CA PHE A 734 -15.16 -0.61 -81.91
C PHE A 734 -16.05 -1.50 -81.01
N SER A 735 -17.13 -0.92 -80.50
CA SER A 735 -18.20 -1.61 -79.78
C SER A 735 -19.55 -0.99 -80.16
N PRO A 736 -20.55 -1.77 -80.62
CA PRO A 736 -21.83 -1.25 -81.12
C PRO A 736 -22.50 -0.15 -80.29
N THR A 737 -22.41 -0.17 -78.96
CA THR A 737 -23.07 0.83 -78.11
C THR A 737 -22.28 2.12 -77.92
N VAL A 738 -21.00 2.14 -78.31
CA VAL A 738 -20.18 3.35 -78.28
C VAL A 738 -20.42 4.10 -79.59
N LEU A 739 -20.98 5.30 -79.49
CA LEU A 739 -21.37 6.09 -80.66
C LEU A 739 -20.32 7.10 -81.08
N ASN A 740 -19.32 7.38 -80.24
CA ASN A 740 -18.26 8.34 -80.56
C ASN A 740 -16.92 7.65 -80.51
N TYR A 741 -16.17 7.78 -81.60
CA TYR A 741 -14.84 7.23 -81.74
C TYR A 741 -13.88 8.33 -82.10
N GLU A 742 -12.62 8.11 -81.77
CA GLU A 742 -11.54 8.97 -82.21
C GLU A 742 -10.55 8.14 -83.02
N VAL A 743 -10.01 8.77 -84.05
CA VAL A 743 -8.84 8.23 -84.74
C VAL A 743 -7.83 9.36 -84.82
N GLU A 744 -6.65 9.12 -84.27
CA GLU A 744 -5.54 10.05 -84.41
C GLU A 744 -4.86 9.79 -85.74
N LEU A 745 -4.80 10.84 -86.56
CA LEU A 745 -4.02 10.83 -87.78
C LEU A 745 -2.80 11.72 -87.59
N ASP A 746 -1.71 11.33 -88.25
CA ASP A 746 -0.55 12.20 -88.37
C ASP A 746 -0.98 13.53 -89.03
N TYR A 747 -0.33 14.63 -88.66
CA TYR A 747 -0.67 15.94 -89.21
C TYR A 747 -0.38 16.05 -90.72
N LEU A 748 0.30 15.09 -91.35
CA LEU A 748 0.48 15.02 -92.82
C LEU A 748 -0.61 14.22 -93.56
N GLU A 749 -1.34 13.34 -92.87
CA GLU A 749 -2.38 12.51 -93.50
C GLU A 749 -3.68 13.32 -93.66
N THR A 750 -4.23 13.34 -94.87
CA THR A 750 -5.41 14.16 -95.22
C THR A 750 -6.62 13.32 -95.65
N GLU A 751 -6.52 11.99 -95.66
CA GLU A 751 -7.59 11.07 -96.09
C GLU A 751 -7.77 9.89 -95.12
N LEU A 752 -8.94 9.25 -95.13
CA LEU A 752 -9.29 8.08 -94.29
C LEU A 752 -10.34 7.19 -94.97
N ASN A 753 -10.10 5.88 -95.12
CA ASN A 753 -11.11 4.91 -95.56
C ASN A 753 -11.76 4.19 -94.37
N LEU A 754 -13.06 3.87 -94.50
CA LEU A 754 -13.84 3.30 -93.42
C LEU A 754 -14.91 2.32 -93.91
N SER A 755 -15.19 1.29 -93.10
CA SER A 755 -16.08 0.16 -93.45
C SER A 755 -16.98 -0.25 -92.28
N PHE A 756 -18.26 -0.56 -92.50
CA PHE A 756 -19.21 -0.91 -91.42
C PHE A 756 -20.38 -1.84 -91.83
N SER A 757 -21.08 -2.45 -90.86
CA SER A 757 -22.32 -3.25 -91.06
C SER A 757 -23.45 -2.87 -90.11
N GLN A 758 -24.70 -3.01 -90.57
CA GLN A 758 -25.92 -2.81 -89.78
C GLN A 758 -26.12 -3.94 -88.74
N ALA A 759 -26.69 -3.63 -87.56
CA ALA A 759 -26.97 -4.65 -86.54
C ALA A 759 -28.34 -5.30 -86.68
N ASP A 760 -29.30 -4.62 -87.28
CA ASP A 760 -30.63 -5.15 -87.59
C ASP A 760 -30.91 -4.89 -89.08
N PRO A 761 -31.30 -5.92 -89.86
CA PRO A 761 -31.50 -5.80 -91.30
C PRO A 761 -32.65 -4.86 -91.69
N THR A 762 -33.52 -4.48 -90.75
CA THR A 762 -34.62 -3.53 -90.99
C THR A 762 -34.19 -2.06 -90.85
N GLN A 763 -32.93 -1.79 -90.48
CA GLN A 763 -32.36 -0.44 -90.32
C GLN A 763 -32.08 0.27 -91.66
N PHE A 764 -31.97 1.59 -91.61
CA PHE A 764 -31.52 2.46 -92.70
C PHE A 764 -30.31 3.30 -92.27
N VAL A 765 -29.27 3.47 -93.10
CA VAL A 765 -28.04 4.21 -92.74
C VAL A 765 -27.72 5.34 -93.73
N SER A 766 -27.26 6.49 -93.21
CA SER A 766 -26.75 7.65 -93.95
C SER A 766 -25.37 8.07 -93.43
N VAL A 767 -24.45 8.53 -94.29
CA VAL A 767 -23.08 8.92 -93.89
C VAL A 767 -22.75 10.30 -94.45
N THR A 768 -22.17 11.17 -93.62
CA THR A 768 -21.80 12.55 -93.98
C THR A 768 -20.36 12.84 -93.54
N GLY A 769 -19.59 13.52 -94.40
CA GLY A 769 -18.15 13.76 -94.20
C GLY A 769 -17.24 12.68 -94.83
N ALA A 770 -17.84 11.62 -95.39
CA ALA A 770 -17.19 10.61 -96.22
C ALA A 770 -18.10 10.25 -97.40
N VAL A 771 -17.52 9.88 -98.54
CA VAL A 771 -18.21 9.54 -99.78
C VAL A 771 -18.36 8.01 -99.88
N TYR A 772 -19.55 7.54 -100.26
CA TYR A 772 -19.83 6.11 -100.44
C TYR A 772 -19.00 5.52 -101.58
N GLN A 773 -18.43 4.35 -101.35
CA GLN A 773 -17.63 3.64 -102.34
C GLN A 773 -18.36 2.39 -102.85
N SER A 774 -18.67 1.43 -101.97
CA SER A 774 -19.31 0.17 -102.35
C SER A 774 -19.91 -0.58 -101.16
N VAL A 775 -20.67 -1.64 -101.42
CA VAL A 775 -21.12 -2.62 -100.42
C VAL A 775 -20.77 -4.01 -100.94
N THR A 776 -20.15 -4.83 -100.09
CA THR A 776 -19.84 -6.23 -100.39
C THR A 776 -20.43 -7.10 -99.29
N GLY A 777 -21.47 -7.87 -99.62
CA GLY A 777 -22.27 -8.60 -98.62
C GLY A 777 -23.05 -7.63 -97.71
N ALA A 778 -22.90 -7.78 -96.39
CA ALA A 778 -23.53 -6.88 -95.40
C ALA A 778 -22.60 -5.75 -94.91
N VAL A 779 -21.44 -5.54 -95.56
CA VAL A 779 -20.43 -4.53 -95.17
C VAL A 779 -20.37 -3.40 -96.20
N TYR A 780 -20.51 -2.16 -95.74
CA TYR A 780 -20.52 -0.92 -96.51
C TYR A 780 -19.19 -0.19 -96.37
N HIS A 781 -18.65 0.36 -97.46
CA HIS A 781 -17.36 1.04 -97.54
C HIS A 781 -17.49 2.51 -97.97
N TYR A 782 -16.77 3.42 -97.30
CA TYR A 782 -16.75 4.88 -97.52
C TYR A 782 -15.33 5.44 -97.41
N GLN A 783 -15.08 6.64 -97.96
CA GLN A 783 -13.79 7.36 -97.88
C GLN A 783 -13.98 8.85 -97.58
N ALA A 784 -13.22 9.40 -96.65
CA ALA A 784 -13.11 10.85 -96.39
C ALA A 784 -11.79 11.39 -96.92
N THR A 785 -11.80 12.55 -97.58
CA THR A 785 -10.60 13.19 -98.15
C THR A 785 -10.55 14.69 -97.82
N GLY A 786 -9.34 15.27 -97.79
CA GLY A 786 -9.12 16.71 -97.52
C GLY A 786 -9.31 17.15 -96.06
N LEU A 787 -8.96 16.31 -95.09
CA LEU A 787 -9.16 16.56 -93.66
C LEU A 787 -8.27 17.75 -93.17
N PRO A 788 -8.76 18.68 -92.32
CA PRO A 788 -8.00 19.79 -91.71
C PRO A 788 -7.34 19.45 -90.35
N ILE A 789 -6.38 20.28 -89.87
CA ILE A 789 -5.75 20.15 -88.54
C ILE A 789 -6.80 20.47 -87.47
N GLY A 790 -6.85 19.66 -86.41
CA GLY A 790 -7.89 19.67 -85.38
C GLY A 790 -8.91 18.53 -85.57
N PRO A 791 -9.79 18.31 -84.59
CA PRO A 791 -10.82 17.28 -84.64
C PRO A 791 -11.81 17.49 -85.80
N THR A 792 -11.80 16.61 -86.80
CA THR A 792 -12.72 16.59 -87.94
C THR A 792 -13.69 15.43 -87.84
N PRO A 793 -15.00 15.66 -87.67
CA PRO A 793 -15.96 14.59 -87.48
C PRO A 793 -16.47 14.00 -88.81
N ILE A 794 -16.48 12.67 -88.92
CA ILE A 794 -17.25 11.88 -89.89
C ILE A 794 -18.45 11.29 -89.16
N ARG A 795 -19.66 11.44 -89.70
CA ARG A 795 -20.90 11.06 -89.00
C ARG A 795 -21.73 10.03 -89.78
N PHE A 796 -22.33 9.09 -89.06
CA PHE A 796 -23.24 8.06 -89.57
C PHE A 796 -24.57 8.19 -88.85
N GLY A 797 -25.66 8.46 -89.56
CA GLY A 797 -27.01 8.36 -89.01
C GLY A 797 -27.61 7.00 -89.33
N VAL A 798 -27.89 6.19 -88.30
CA VAL A 798 -28.52 4.87 -88.42
C VAL A 798 -29.93 4.98 -87.84
N THR A 799 -30.95 4.62 -88.60
CA THR A 799 -32.36 4.71 -88.24
C THR A 799 -32.97 3.31 -88.14
N ALA A 800 -33.65 3.01 -87.04
CA ALA A 800 -34.37 1.77 -86.78
C ALA A 800 -35.79 1.77 -87.40
N GLN A 801 -36.47 0.62 -87.35
CA GLN A 801 -37.78 0.41 -87.96
C GLN A 801 -38.89 1.30 -87.36
N ASP A 802 -38.80 1.64 -86.07
CA ASP A 802 -39.74 2.54 -85.42
C ASP A 802 -39.44 4.04 -85.64
N GLY A 803 -38.35 4.35 -86.34
CA GLY A 803 -37.88 5.71 -86.61
C GLY A 803 -36.81 6.25 -85.65
N THR A 804 -36.41 5.49 -84.61
CA THR A 804 -35.33 5.87 -83.69
C THR A 804 -33.98 5.97 -84.42
N VAL A 805 -33.18 7.01 -84.16
CA VAL A 805 -31.89 7.26 -84.85
C VAL A 805 -30.72 7.29 -83.87
N ASN A 806 -29.65 6.53 -84.15
CA ASN A 806 -28.34 6.69 -83.51
C ASN A 806 -27.33 7.30 -84.47
N ALA A 807 -26.57 8.27 -83.97
CA ALA A 807 -25.56 8.96 -84.75
C ALA A 807 -24.16 8.51 -84.30
N TYR A 808 -23.47 7.70 -85.10
CA TYR A 808 -22.05 7.43 -84.87
C TYR A 808 -21.22 8.62 -85.34
N THR A 809 -20.22 9.03 -84.58
CA THR A 809 -19.28 10.07 -84.96
C THR A 809 -17.87 9.56 -84.77
N ILE A 810 -17.08 9.53 -85.84
CA ILE A 810 -15.64 9.36 -85.75
C ILE A 810 -15.03 10.75 -85.81
N ILE A 811 -14.47 11.22 -84.70
CA ILE A 811 -13.68 12.44 -84.67
C ILE A 811 -12.25 12.08 -85.08
N VAL A 812 -11.89 12.50 -86.27
CA VAL A 812 -10.51 12.41 -86.73
C VAL A 812 -9.71 13.51 -86.05
N LYS A 813 -8.93 13.18 -85.03
CA LYS A 813 -8.11 14.15 -84.29
C LYS A 813 -6.74 14.32 -84.92
N ARG A 814 -6.42 15.59 -85.13
CA ARG A 814 -5.08 16.06 -85.49
C ARG A 814 -4.75 17.22 -84.51
N ASP A 815 -4.27 16.97 -83.28
CA ASP A 815 -4.30 17.93 -82.12
C ASP A 815 -2.92 18.35 -81.51
N SER A 816 -2.85 19.41 -80.65
CA SER A 816 -1.63 20.19 -80.30
C SER A 816 -1.05 20.28 -78.83
N GLY A 817 -1.66 19.75 -77.72
CA GLY A 817 -1.07 19.44 -76.33
C GLY A 817 -0.94 20.55 -75.22
N ASN A 818 -1.33 20.36 -73.92
CA ASN A 818 -1.44 21.43 -72.88
C ASN A 818 -1.20 21.20 -71.33
N ASN A 819 -0.39 20.24 -70.86
CA ASN A 819 -0.19 19.97 -69.41
C ASN A 819 1.14 20.55 -68.81
N ALA A 820 1.02 21.39 -67.77
CA ALA A 820 2.13 22.14 -67.17
C ALA A 820 2.60 21.66 -65.77
N ASP A 821 2.32 20.43 -65.35
CA ASP A 821 2.75 19.93 -64.04
C ASP A 821 4.20 19.40 -64.03
N LEU A 822 4.89 19.45 -62.88
CA LEU A 822 6.15 18.71 -62.71
C LEU A 822 5.86 17.30 -62.21
N SER A 823 6.47 16.31 -62.84
CA SER A 823 6.52 14.93 -62.37
C SER A 823 7.70 14.68 -61.42
N GLY A 824 8.68 15.60 -61.36
CA GLY A 824 9.82 15.52 -60.43
C GLY A 824 10.50 16.86 -60.16
N LEU A 825 10.99 17.08 -58.94
CA LEU A 825 11.85 18.22 -58.56
C LEU A 825 12.88 17.79 -57.51
N SER A 826 14.15 18.13 -57.73
CA SER A 826 15.25 17.81 -56.81
C SER A 826 16.36 18.86 -56.83
N LEU A 827 17.14 18.94 -55.75
CA LEU A 827 18.28 19.85 -55.59
C LEU A 827 19.60 19.08 -55.58
N SER A 828 20.66 19.65 -56.15
CA SER A 828 22.00 19.04 -56.12
C SER A 828 22.69 19.09 -54.75
N GLY A 829 22.14 19.88 -53.81
CA GLY A 829 22.64 20.01 -52.44
C GLY A 829 21.54 20.49 -51.49
N GLY A 830 21.42 19.85 -50.33
CA GLY A 830 20.27 20.02 -49.43
C GLY A 830 19.08 19.14 -49.84
N SER A 831 18.17 18.90 -48.90
CA SER A 831 16.95 18.11 -49.15
C SER A 831 15.74 19.03 -49.14
N LEU A 832 14.83 18.83 -50.09
CA LEU A 832 13.54 19.52 -50.11
C LEU A 832 12.72 19.11 -48.89
N SER A 833 12.16 20.10 -48.21
CA SER A 833 11.24 19.96 -47.10
C SER A 833 10.00 20.82 -47.37
N PRO A 834 8.81 20.22 -47.51
CA PRO A 834 8.57 18.77 -47.53
C PRO A 834 9.21 18.06 -48.75
N VAL A 835 9.26 16.71 -48.75
CA VAL A 835 9.72 15.94 -49.93
C VAL A 835 8.77 16.19 -51.12
N PHE A 836 9.31 16.23 -52.34
CA PHE A 836 8.57 16.66 -53.53
C PHE A 836 7.28 15.87 -53.80
N ALA A 837 6.20 16.61 -54.08
CA ALA A 837 4.94 16.09 -54.62
C ALA A 837 4.37 17.07 -55.68
N PRO A 838 3.88 16.61 -56.85
CA PRO A 838 3.45 17.47 -57.96
C PRO A 838 2.41 18.55 -57.61
N GLY A 839 1.55 18.29 -56.62
CA GLY A 839 0.55 19.26 -56.15
C GLY A 839 1.09 20.32 -55.19
N THR A 840 2.27 20.14 -54.61
CA THR A 840 2.88 21.08 -53.66
C THR A 840 3.82 22.02 -54.40
N THR A 841 3.57 23.33 -54.31
CA THR A 841 4.29 24.36 -55.07
C THR A 841 5.27 25.17 -54.24
N THR A 842 5.42 24.90 -52.93
CA THR A 842 6.38 25.60 -52.06
C THR A 842 7.20 24.62 -51.25
N TYR A 843 8.51 24.83 -51.22
CA TYR A 843 9.50 23.99 -50.55
C TYR A 843 10.56 24.83 -49.87
N SER A 844 11.26 24.23 -48.92
CA SER A 844 12.46 24.80 -48.31
C SER A 844 13.60 23.79 -48.30
N ALA A 845 14.85 24.24 -48.27
CA ALA A 845 16.01 23.39 -48.07
C ALA A 845 17.11 24.12 -47.30
N ASN A 846 17.83 23.43 -46.42
CA ASN A 846 18.97 24.01 -45.70
C ASN A 846 20.29 23.44 -46.25
N VAL A 847 21.30 24.29 -46.41
CA VAL A 847 22.66 23.89 -46.82
C VAL A 847 23.73 24.49 -45.91
N SER A 848 24.87 23.80 -45.78
CA SER A 848 25.98 24.26 -44.93
C SER A 848 26.66 25.51 -45.50
N ASN A 849 27.39 26.28 -44.67
CA ASN A 849 28.08 27.50 -45.13
C ASN A 849 29.01 27.24 -46.33
N GLY A 850 29.60 26.05 -46.48
CA GLY A 850 30.47 25.74 -47.62
C GLY A 850 29.77 25.62 -48.99
N VAL A 851 28.44 25.43 -49.03
CA VAL A 851 27.68 25.25 -50.28
C VAL A 851 27.24 26.61 -50.80
N SER A 852 28.08 27.28 -51.57
CA SER A 852 27.80 28.61 -52.13
C SER A 852 26.93 28.59 -53.38
N SER A 853 26.61 27.43 -53.94
CA SER A 853 25.68 27.28 -55.06
C SER A 853 25.05 25.87 -55.11
N LEU A 854 23.89 25.74 -55.75
CA LEU A 854 23.28 24.44 -56.08
C LEU A 854 22.55 24.49 -57.43
N ALA A 855 22.29 23.34 -58.04
CA ALA A 855 21.47 23.21 -59.23
C ALA A 855 20.12 22.55 -58.90
N VAL A 856 19.08 22.87 -59.69
CA VAL A 856 17.74 22.27 -59.57
C VAL A 856 17.44 21.41 -60.79
N THR A 857 17.02 20.17 -60.58
CA THR A 857 16.56 19.28 -61.64
C THR A 857 15.05 19.12 -61.55
N ALA A 858 14.34 19.50 -62.60
CA ALA A 858 12.88 19.45 -62.68
C ALA A 858 12.46 18.64 -63.91
N ILE A 859 11.44 17.79 -63.77
CA ILE A 859 10.89 16.96 -64.85
C ILE A 859 9.44 17.39 -65.09
N ALA A 860 9.11 17.81 -66.31
CA ALA A 860 7.74 18.11 -66.72
C ALA A 860 6.95 16.82 -66.94
N SER A 861 5.66 16.87 -66.62
CA SER A 861 4.75 15.74 -66.78
C SER A 861 4.38 15.51 -68.24
N GLU A 862 4.30 16.57 -69.05
CA GLU A 862 4.12 16.47 -70.50
C GLU A 862 5.47 16.45 -71.20
N SER A 863 5.66 15.49 -72.12
CA SER A 863 6.93 15.25 -72.80
C SER A 863 7.40 16.40 -73.70
N LEU A 864 6.50 17.32 -74.06
CA LEU A 864 6.79 18.49 -74.90
C LEU A 864 6.60 19.83 -74.16
N ALA A 865 6.37 19.80 -72.85
CA ALA A 865 6.39 21.00 -72.03
C ALA A 865 7.83 21.49 -71.80
N SER A 866 7.99 22.82 -71.75
CA SER A 866 9.26 23.47 -71.44
C SER A 866 9.34 23.82 -69.95
N ILE A 867 10.53 23.81 -69.36
CA ILE A 867 10.72 24.17 -67.95
C ILE A 867 11.71 25.31 -67.88
N THR A 868 11.53 26.24 -66.94
CA THR A 868 12.54 27.23 -66.58
C THR A 868 12.81 27.20 -65.07
N VAL A 869 14.07 27.40 -64.67
CA VAL A 869 14.51 27.54 -63.28
C VAL A 869 15.12 28.93 -63.12
N ASN A 870 14.62 29.74 -62.18
CA ASN A 870 14.89 31.17 -62.04
C ASN A 870 14.74 31.93 -63.37
N GLY A 871 13.74 31.55 -64.15
CA GLY A 871 13.46 32.12 -65.48
C GLY A 871 14.42 31.66 -66.59
N GLN A 872 15.42 30.82 -66.31
CA GLN A 872 16.31 30.25 -67.34
C GLN A 872 15.80 28.90 -67.82
N PRO A 873 15.69 28.65 -69.14
CA PRO A 873 15.17 27.40 -69.65
C PRO A 873 16.07 26.22 -69.30
N VAL A 874 15.45 25.13 -68.87
CA VAL A 874 16.07 23.84 -68.58
C VAL A 874 15.34 22.74 -69.31
N ILE A 875 16.09 21.73 -69.75
CA ILE A 875 15.51 20.53 -70.36
C ILE A 875 14.94 19.66 -69.24
N SER A 876 13.71 19.18 -69.42
CA SER A 876 13.05 18.28 -68.48
C SER A 876 13.95 17.10 -68.07
N GLY A 877 14.17 16.94 -66.77
CA GLY A 877 15.01 15.92 -66.15
C GLY A 877 16.51 16.18 -66.14
N GLN A 878 16.97 17.35 -66.60
CA GLN A 878 18.37 17.76 -66.49
C GLN A 878 18.56 18.83 -65.40
N PRO A 879 19.70 18.83 -64.68
CA PRO A 879 19.99 19.86 -63.70
C PRO A 879 20.16 21.23 -64.37
N SER A 880 19.68 22.27 -63.71
CA SER A 880 19.91 23.66 -64.08
C SER A 880 21.39 24.04 -63.97
N ALA A 881 21.75 25.22 -64.48
CA ALA A 881 23.02 25.83 -64.08
C ALA A 881 23.08 26.05 -62.55
N ALA A 882 24.29 26.10 -61.99
CA ALA A 882 24.49 26.30 -60.57
C ALA A 882 24.03 27.71 -60.13
N ILE A 883 23.02 27.76 -59.28
CA ILE A 883 22.42 28.95 -58.69
C ILE A 883 23.22 29.32 -57.44
N GLN A 884 23.79 30.52 -57.42
CA GLN A 884 24.57 31.01 -56.27
C GLN A 884 23.65 31.30 -55.08
N LEU A 885 24.07 30.85 -53.89
CA LEU A 885 23.34 30.98 -52.63
C LEU A 885 24.01 32.04 -51.75
N ALA A 886 23.22 33.05 -51.38
CA ALA A 886 23.59 33.98 -50.32
C ALA A 886 23.59 33.27 -48.97
N VAL A 887 24.42 33.73 -48.02
CA VAL A 887 24.28 33.33 -46.62
C VAL A 887 22.94 33.87 -46.10
N GLY A 888 22.10 33.01 -45.54
CA GLY A 888 20.66 33.26 -45.33
C GLY A 888 19.78 32.61 -46.42
N SER A 889 18.51 33.02 -46.54
CA SER A 889 17.58 32.47 -47.55
C SER A 889 17.93 32.93 -48.96
N SER A 890 17.83 32.02 -49.91
CA SER A 890 17.90 32.26 -51.35
C SER A 890 16.72 31.55 -52.02
N PRO A 891 15.66 32.29 -52.41
CA PRO A 891 14.52 31.71 -53.10
C PRO A 891 14.86 31.32 -54.54
N ILE A 892 14.34 30.17 -54.98
CA ILE A 892 14.46 29.62 -56.33
C ILE A 892 13.06 29.35 -56.88
N SER A 893 12.77 29.76 -58.11
CA SER A 893 11.48 29.56 -58.77
C SER A 893 11.61 28.63 -59.97
N VAL A 894 10.76 27.61 -60.09
CA VAL A 894 10.74 26.67 -61.21
C VAL A 894 9.38 26.71 -61.91
N GLU A 895 9.32 27.14 -63.16
CA GLU A 895 8.09 27.29 -63.93
C GLU A 895 8.07 26.29 -65.09
N VAL A 896 6.99 25.51 -65.22
CA VAL A 896 6.74 24.63 -66.36
C VAL A 896 5.70 25.28 -67.25
N THR A 897 5.93 25.24 -68.56
CA THR A 897 5.03 25.72 -69.60
C THR A 897 4.67 24.58 -70.56
N ALA A 898 3.40 24.21 -70.64
CA ALA A 898 2.88 23.19 -71.53
C ALA A 898 3.00 23.56 -73.02
N ARG A 899 2.75 22.60 -73.93
CA ARG A 899 2.89 22.79 -75.39
C ARG A 899 1.91 23.82 -75.97
N ASP A 900 0.79 24.08 -75.29
CA ASP A 900 -0.18 25.14 -75.63
C ASP A 900 0.12 26.49 -74.98
N GLY A 901 1.14 26.56 -74.10
CA GLY A 901 1.53 27.77 -73.39
C GLY A 901 1.03 27.90 -71.94
N THR A 902 0.26 26.95 -71.40
CA THR A 902 -0.21 26.96 -69.99
C THR A 902 0.95 26.83 -68.99
N LYS A 903 0.93 27.52 -67.83
CA LYS A 903 2.08 27.58 -66.88
C LYS A 903 1.77 27.20 -65.43
N LYS A 904 2.72 26.56 -64.72
CA LYS A 904 2.68 26.32 -63.26
C LYS A 904 4.07 26.49 -62.62
N THR A 905 4.13 27.12 -61.43
CA THR A 905 5.39 27.50 -60.77
C THR A 905 5.56 26.89 -59.38
N TYR A 906 6.76 26.37 -59.09
CA TYR A 906 7.19 25.74 -57.85
C TYR A 906 8.33 26.57 -57.23
N ALA A 907 8.15 27.08 -56.02
CA ALA A 907 9.12 27.87 -55.28
C ALA A 907 9.88 27.02 -54.26
N VAL A 908 11.20 27.20 -54.17
CA VAL A 908 12.10 26.52 -53.24
C VAL A 908 12.97 27.56 -52.53
N ASP A 909 12.77 27.75 -51.23
CA ASP A 909 13.60 28.65 -50.42
C ASP A 909 14.79 27.91 -49.81
N VAL A 910 16.02 28.28 -50.21
CA VAL A 910 17.24 27.60 -49.78
C VAL A 910 18.04 28.45 -48.80
N TYR A 911 18.24 27.97 -47.57
CA TYR A 911 18.95 28.68 -46.51
C TYR A 911 20.39 28.19 -46.33
N ARG A 912 21.38 29.09 -46.36
CA ARG A 912 22.83 28.79 -46.18
C ARG A 912 23.42 29.45 -44.91
N ALA A 913 24.17 28.71 -44.08
CA ALA A 913 24.77 29.19 -42.80
C ALA A 913 26.00 30.16 -42.95
N SER A 914 26.54 30.81 -41.88
CA SER A 914 27.69 31.82 -41.84
C SER A 914 29.04 31.27 -41.27
N ALA A 915 30.22 31.92 -41.50
CA ALA A 915 31.58 31.40 -41.14
C ALA A 915 32.38 32.15 -40.04
N SER A 916 33.17 31.44 -39.19
CA SER A 916 34.18 31.99 -38.23
C SER A 916 35.21 30.92 -37.78
N GLY A 917 36.49 31.35 -37.59
CA GLY A 917 37.75 30.55 -37.54
C GLY A 917 38.41 30.28 -36.16
N GLY A 918 39.61 29.67 -36.21
CA GLY A 918 40.23 28.87 -35.12
C GLY A 918 41.32 29.48 -34.22
N GLY A 919 42.01 28.60 -33.47
CA GLY A 919 43.28 28.90 -32.77
C GLY A 919 43.44 28.34 -31.33
N THR A 920 44.29 27.33 -31.18
CA THR A 920 45.33 27.08 -30.12
C THR A 920 45.07 27.35 -28.62
N GLY A 921 45.18 26.27 -27.81
CA GLY A 921 45.93 26.12 -26.53
C GLY A 921 45.61 26.99 -25.29
N PRO A 922 45.56 26.38 -24.08
CA PRO A 922 46.44 26.84 -22.97
C PRO A 922 47.00 25.65 -22.14
N ILE A 923 48.32 25.49 -21.99
CA ILE A 923 49.23 26.04 -20.95
C ILE A 923 48.81 25.67 -19.51
N ALA A 924 49.63 24.81 -18.89
CA ALA A 924 49.60 24.45 -17.48
C ALA A 924 50.07 25.63 -16.59
N PRO A 925 49.43 25.90 -15.43
CA PRO A 925 49.88 26.91 -14.48
C PRO A 925 50.81 26.36 -13.39
N ALA A 926 51.61 27.30 -12.88
CA ALA A 926 52.79 27.18 -12.01
C ALA A 926 52.53 26.72 -10.55
N PRO A 927 53.56 26.19 -9.85
CA PRO A 927 53.47 25.82 -8.43
C PRO A 927 53.52 27.06 -7.53
N GLY A 928 52.64 27.11 -6.53
CA GLY A 928 52.78 28.04 -5.39
C GLY A 928 51.55 28.87 -5.00
N SER A 929 50.33 28.46 -5.34
CA SER A 929 49.14 29.14 -4.81
C SER A 929 48.65 28.44 -3.55
N THR A 930 48.63 29.16 -2.42
CA THR A 930 48.01 28.70 -1.17
C THR A 930 46.47 28.68 -1.27
N THR A 931 45.89 29.11 -2.38
CA THR A 931 44.45 29.12 -2.65
C THR A 931 44.17 28.70 -4.09
N SER A 932 43.15 27.89 -4.33
CA SER A 932 42.74 27.46 -5.68
C SER A 932 41.22 27.54 -5.84
N GLU A 933 40.74 28.09 -6.95
CA GLU A 933 39.30 28.26 -7.23
C GLU A 933 38.76 27.31 -8.31
N ASN A 934 39.63 26.51 -8.93
CA ASN A 934 39.29 25.59 -10.02
C ASN A 934 38.96 24.17 -9.55
N GLY A 935 38.78 23.97 -8.24
CA GLY A 935 38.52 22.67 -7.63
C GLY A 935 39.75 21.79 -7.44
N GLN A 936 40.98 22.22 -7.80
CA GLN A 936 42.19 21.41 -7.65
C GLN A 936 43.32 22.15 -6.94
N ILE A 937 43.96 21.53 -5.96
CA ILE A 937 45.15 22.09 -5.29
C ILE A 937 46.18 21.01 -5.00
N VAL A 938 47.47 21.39 -5.07
CA VAL A 938 48.59 20.58 -4.63
C VAL A 938 49.32 21.36 -3.53
N LEU A 939 49.32 20.82 -2.32
CA LEU A 939 49.94 21.43 -1.14
C LEU A 939 51.17 20.63 -0.71
N PRO A 940 52.34 21.29 -0.53
CA PRO A 940 53.50 20.66 0.08
C PRO A 940 53.23 20.18 1.52
N PRO A 941 54.04 19.24 2.06
CA PRO A 941 53.93 18.77 3.44
C PRO A 941 53.89 19.90 4.47
N GLY A 942 52.91 19.88 5.38
CA GLY A 942 52.78 20.82 6.49
C GLY A 942 52.21 22.19 6.14
N GLU A 943 52.05 22.52 4.86
CA GLU A 943 51.54 23.82 4.42
C GLU A 943 50.02 23.94 4.61
N LYS A 944 49.56 25.19 4.78
CA LYS A 944 48.13 25.51 4.73
C LYS A 944 47.69 25.79 3.30
N GLY A 945 46.42 25.55 3.00
CA GLY A 945 45.85 26.04 1.75
C GLY A 945 44.34 25.90 1.67
N GLU A 946 43.76 26.51 0.65
CA GLU A 946 42.32 26.52 0.42
C GLU A 946 42.00 26.10 -1.01
N VAL A 947 41.01 25.25 -1.21
CA VAL A 947 40.51 24.88 -2.55
C VAL A 947 39.01 25.02 -2.61
N SER A 948 38.50 25.73 -3.61
CA SER A 948 37.08 25.91 -3.87
C SER A 948 36.73 25.48 -5.29
N LEU A 949 35.47 25.10 -5.50
CA LEU A 949 34.88 24.87 -6.82
C LEU A 949 33.73 25.88 -6.99
N GLY A 950 34.04 27.03 -7.60
CA GLY A 950 33.13 28.15 -7.69
C GLY A 950 32.54 28.54 -6.33
N ASN A 951 31.23 28.79 -6.28
CA ASN A 951 30.53 29.07 -5.02
C ASN A 951 29.94 27.80 -4.36
N ALA A 952 30.13 26.61 -4.93
CA ALA A 952 29.48 25.39 -4.45
C ALA A 952 30.13 24.84 -3.17
N ILE A 953 31.46 24.94 -3.06
CA ILE A 953 32.23 24.42 -1.93
C ILE A 953 33.56 25.14 -1.76
N THR A 954 34.00 25.28 -0.50
CA THR A 954 35.35 25.71 -0.10
C THR A 954 35.92 24.71 0.91
N VAL A 955 37.15 24.25 0.72
CA VAL A 955 37.88 23.35 1.61
C VAL A 955 39.13 24.07 2.12
N SER A 956 39.17 24.39 3.42
CA SER A 956 40.26 25.12 4.07
C SER A 956 41.11 24.16 4.92
N ILE A 957 42.35 23.94 4.50
CA ILE A 957 43.31 22.99 5.07
C ILE A 957 44.29 23.79 5.96
N PRO A 958 44.29 23.61 7.29
CA PRO A 958 45.19 24.36 8.16
C PRO A 958 46.63 23.84 8.11
N ALA A 959 47.59 24.70 8.50
CA ALA A 959 49.01 24.34 8.53
C ALA A 959 49.25 23.16 9.48
N GLY A 960 49.95 22.14 8.99
CA GLY A 960 50.20 20.89 9.70
C GLY A 960 49.04 19.89 9.70
N ALA A 961 48.02 20.07 8.85
CA ALA A 961 46.95 19.07 8.68
C ALA A 961 47.44 17.76 8.03
N SER A 962 48.46 17.84 7.17
CA SER A 962 49.13 16.67 6.58
C SER A 962 50.64 16.81 6.69
N GLY A 963 51.34 15.74 7.09
CA GLY A 963 52.80 15.65 7.06
C GLY A 963 53.37 15.22 5.70
N GLN A 964 52.52 15.06 4.69
CA GLN A 964 52.86 14.64 3.32
C GLN A 964 52.21 15.57 2.29
N GLU A 965 52.71 15.54 1.05
CA GLU A 965 52.12 16.29 -0.07
C GLU A 965 50.66 15.89 -0.27
N LEU A 966 49.77 16.88 -0.26
CA LEU A 966 48.32 16.67 -0.36
C LEU A 966 47.82 17.23 -1.70
N LYS A 967 47.28 16.36 -2.55
CA LYS A 967 46.58 16.71 -3.79
C LYS A 967 45.09 16.55 -3.54
N VAL A 968 44.34 17.64 -3.64
CA VAL A 968 42.88 17.62 -3.49
C VAL A 968 42.23 17.98 -4.82
N SER A 969 41.18 17.26 -5.19
CA SER A 969 40.38 17.53 -6.38
C SER A 969 38.89 17.43 -6.06
N ILE A 970 38.12 18.42 -6.51
CA ILE A 970 36.69 18.58 -6.29
C ILE A 970 35.98 18.54 -7.64
N ALA A 971 34.94 17.71 -7.76
CA ALA A 971 34.07 17.67 -8.95
C ALA A 971 32.60 17.54 -8.54
N GLU A 972 31.70 18.16 -9.31
CA GLU A 972 30.25 17.89 -9.22
C GLU A 972 29.90 16.62 -9.97
N ARG A 973 28.99 15.82 -9.42
CA ARG A 973 28.57 14.57 -10.05
C ARG A 973 27.05 14.40 -9.99
N LEU A 974 26.41 14.38 -11.17
CA LEU A 974 24.94 14.32 -11.31
C LEU A 974 24.38 12.88 -11.27
N ASP A 975 25.22 11.87 -11.49
CA ASP A 975 24.86 10.44 -11.61
C ASP A 975 25.04 9.63 -10.31
N ALA A 976 25.31 10.30 -9.18
CA ALA A 976 25.59 9.62 -7.92
C ALA A 976 24.34 9.20 -7.14
N PRO A 977 24.36 8.04 -6.43
CA PRO A 977 23.22 7.57 -5.64
C PRO A 977 22.93 8.50 -4.46
N VAL A 978 21.71 9.03 -4.41
CA VAL A 978 21.21 9.90 -3.34
C VAL A 978 20.76 9.04 -2.13
N PRO A 979 21.02 9.45 -0.88
CA PRO A 979 20.51 8.77 0.31
C PRO A 979 18.99 8.56 0.27
N THR A 980 18.52 7.36 0.61
CA THR A 980 17.09 7.03 0.60
C THR A 980 16.38 7.73 1.76
N GLY A 981 15.39 8.59 1.47
CA GLY A 981 14.50 9.18 2.49
C GLY A 981 14.61 10.69 2.73
N SER A 982 15.45 11.44 1.99
CA SER A 982 15.58 12.90 2.12
C SER A 982 16.00 13.56 0.81
N SER A 983 15.59 14.83 0.61
CA SER A 983 15.85 15.56 -0.64
C SER A 983 17.18 16.33 -0.58
N PRO A 984 18.10 16.14 -1.54
CA PRO A 984 19.34 16.92 -1.61
C PRO A 984 19.02 18.39 -1.92
N ILE A 985 19.62 19.28 -1.15
CA ILE A 985 19.48 20.75 -1.29
C ILE A 985 20.79 21.41 -1.74
N SER A 986 21.85 20.63 -1.99
CA SER A 986 23.06 21.03 -2.72
C SER A 986 23.36 20.03 -3.87
N PRO A 987 24.25 20.37 -4.81
CA PRO A 987 24.90 19.38 -5.67
C PRO A 987 25.66 18.33 -4.84
N ILE A 988 25.85 17.13 -5.40
CA ILE A 988 26.74 16.12 -4.83
C ILE A 988 28.17 16.41 -5.30
N LEU A 989 29.07 16.58 -4.34
CA LEU A 989 30.44 17.02 -4.58
C LEU A 989 31.41 15.89 -4.22
N TRP A 990 32.11 15.38 -5.23
CA TRP A 990 33.18 14.40 -5.06
C TRP A 990 34.47 15.10 -4.67
N ILE A 991 34.89 14.94 -3.42
CA ILE A 991 36.17 15.47 -2.92
C ILE A 991 37.13 14.29 -2.81
N THR A 992 38.21 14.33 -3.58
CA THR A 992 39.22 13.27 -3.62
C THR A 992 40.55 13.81 -3.12
N SER A 993 41.26 13.01 -2.33
CA SER A 993 42.63 13.27 -1.91
C SER A 993 43.55 12.11 -2.25
N ASN A 994 44.83 12.40 -2.54
CA ASN A 994 45.86 11.39 -2.80
C ASN A 994 46.31 10.57 -1.57
N SER A 995 45.71 10.81 -0.39
CA SER A 995 45.99 10.09 0.85
C SER A 995 44.69 9.61 1.50
N THR A 996 44.72 8.40 2.04
CA THR A 996 43.62 7.79 2.82
C THR A 996 43.83 7.90 4.33
N ALA A 997 44.98 8.44 4.78
CA ALA A 997 45.28 8.65 6.19
C ALA A 997 44.45 9.80 6.79
N LEU A 998 44.11 9.71 8.09
CA LEU A 998 43.44 10.80 8.80
C LEU A 998 44.35 12.04 8.90
N PHE A 999 43.79 13.23 8.74
CA PHE A 999 44.53 14.48 8.94
C PHE A 999 44.96 14.65 10.40
N LEU A 1000 46.17 15.18 10.59
CA LEU A 1000 46.77 15.49 11.89
C LEU A 1000 46.06 16.68 12.58
N LYS A 1001 45.42 17.55 11.78
CA LYS A 1001 44.52 18.62 12.23
C LYS A 1001 43.24 18.59 11.37
N PRO A 1002 42.06 18.88 11.93
CA PRO A 1002 40.81 18.91 11.16
C PRO A 1002 40.88 19.89 9.99
N VAL A 1003 40.30 19.51 8.85
CA VAL A 1003 40.12 20.34 7.66
C VAL A 1003 38.68 20.86 7.65
N THR A 1004 38.48 22.15 7.39
CA THR A 1004 37.14 22.75 7.36
C THR A 1004 36.57 22.70 5.95
N VAL A 1005 35.34 22.22 5.78
CA VAL A 1005 34.62 22.16 4.50
C VAL A 1005 33.35 22.99 4.60
N ALA A 1006 33.21 24.01 3.76
CA ALA A 1006 32.05 24.88 3.66
C ALA A 1006 31.28 24.57 2.36
N LEU A 1007 30.05 24.06 2.46
CA LEU A 1007 29.19 23.75 1.31
C LEU A 1007 28.06 24.77 1.19
N THR A 1008 27.76 25.21 -0.03
CA THR A 1008 26.59 26.04 -0.33
C THR A 1008 25.38 25.18 -0.65
N PHE A 1009 24.23 25.52 -0.08
CA PHE A 1009 22.96 24.84 -0.32
C PHE A 1009 21.83 25.83 -0.63
N ASP A 1010 20.78 25.36 -1.28
CA ASP A 1010 19.59 26.14 -1.60
C ASP A 1010 18.66 26.20 -0.39
N SER A 1011 18.80 27.27 0.41
CA SER A 1011 17.96 27.51 1.59
C SER A 1011 16.47 27.64 1.29
N ALA A 1012 16.05 27.95 0.05
CA ALA A 1012 14.64 28.02 -0.33
C ALA A 1012 13.98 26.63 -0.38
N LYS A 1013 14.77 25.56 -0.44
CA LYS A 1013 14.29 24.16 -0.41
C LYS A 1013 14.11 23.61 1.01
N LEU A 1014 14.51 24.35 2.06
CA LEU A 1014 14.26 23.97 3.45
C LEU A 1014 12.86 24.39 3.89
N LYS A 1015 12.08 23.42 4.38
CA LYS A 1015 10.78 23.69 5.03
C LYS A 1015 10.99 24.10 6.49
N GLY A 1016 10.04 24.81 7.10
CA GLY A 1016 10.20 25.42 8.42
C GLY A 1016 10.57 24.45 9.57
N ASN A 1017 10.24 23.17 9.43
CA ASN A 1017 10.57 22.10 10.38
C ASN A 1017 11.86 21.33 10.02
N GLN A 1018 12.62 21.76 9.02
CA GLN A 1018 13.81 21.07 8.51
C GLN A 1018 15.09 21.88 8.76
N GLU A 1019 16.22 21.17 8.84
CA GLU A 1019 17.58 21.71 8.91
C GLU A 1019 18.45 21.18 7.78
N ALA A 1020 19.46 21.96 7.39
CA ALA A 1020 20.48 21.52 6.45
C ALA A 1020 21.52 20.67 7.19
N VAL A 1021 21.77 19.46 6.70
CA VAL A 1021 22.75 18.53 7.29
C VAL A 1021 23.68 18.01 6.20
N VAL A 1022 24.98 17.97 6.50
CA VAL A 1022 25.99 17.40 5.59
C VAL A 1022 26.06 15.89 5.79
N PHE A 1023 25.99 15.14 4.69
CA PHE A 1023 26.28 13.71 4.66
C PHE A 1023 27.54 13.48 3.84
N ALA A 1024 28.37 12.54 4.29
CA ALA A 1024 29.58 12.09 3.60
C ALA A 1024 29.40 10.65 3.12
N TYR A 1025 29.79 10.35 1.88
CA TYR A 1025 29.74 9.00 1.32
C TYR A 1025 31.04 8.27 1.61
N ASP A 1026 30.93 7.12 2.27
CA ASP A 1026 32.04 6.20 2.41
C ASP A 1026 32.00 5.19 1.27
N GLU A 1027 32.97 5.27 0.36
CA GLU A 1027 33.06 4.40 -0.80
C GLU A 1027 33.37 2.94 -0.44
N GLU A 1028 34.02 2.67 0.71
CA GLU A 1028 34.33 1.30 1.16
C GLU A 1028 33.07 0.58 1.65
N SER A 1029 32.19 1.30 2.35
CA SER A 1029 30.94 0.76 2.88
C SER A 1029 29.72 1.05 2.00
N ALA A 1030 29.89 1.76 0.87
CA ALA A 1030 28.85 2.21 -0.05
C ALA A 1030 27.67 2.93 0.66
N LYS A 1031 27.95 3.68 1.72
CA LYS A 1031 26.95 4.29 2.60
C LYS A 1031 27.18 5.77 2.83
N TRP A 1032 26.08 6.52 2.91
CA TRP A 1032 26.08 7.91 3.34
C TRP A 1032 25.95 8.01 4.84
N THR A 1033 26.85 8.75 5.48
CA THR A 1033 26.89 8.95 6.94
C THR A 1033 26.75 10.42 7.27
N LYS A 1034 25.94 10.75 8.29
CA LYS A 1034 25.79 12.12 8.78
C LYS A 1034 27.13 12.64 9.33
N VAL A 1035 27.52 13.84 8.93
CA VAL A 1035 28.68 14.54 9.48
C VAL A 1035 28.21 15.41 10.64
N GLU A 1036 28.63 15.07 11.86
CA GLU A 1036 28.25 15.80 13.08
C GLU A 1036 28.98 17.16 13.18
N GLY A 1037 28.34 18.13 13.84
CA GLY A 1037 28.94 19.43 14.15
C GLY A 1037 28.88 20.49 13.03
N GLY A 1038 27.93 20.36 12.09
CA GLY A 1038 27.68 21.34 11.04
C GLY A 1038 27.25 22.72 11.56
N ARG A 1039 27.90 23.78 11.09
CA ARG A 1039 27.64 25.18 11.45
C ARG A 1039 27.01 25.89 10.25
N VAL A 1040 25.74 26.27 10.35
CA VAL A 1040 25.02 26.95 9.27
C VAL A 1040 25.15 28.47 9.40
N ASN A 1041 25.56 29.14 8.32
CA ASN A 1041 25.58 30.59 8.19
C ASN A 1041 24.95 31.00 6.84
N GLY A 1042 23.71 31.50 6.87
CA GLY A 1042 22.95 31.82 5.67
C GLY A 1042 22.68 30.59 4.80
N ASN A 1043 23.18 30.59 3.57
CA ASN A 1043 23.07 29.49 2.61
C ASN A 1043 24.32 28.58 2.57
N ARG A 1044 25.22 28.69 3.56
CA ARG A 1044 26.40 27.84 3.70
C ARG A 1044 26.38 27.02 4.99
N ILE A 1045 26.88 25.80 4.92
CA ILE A 1045 27.11 24.92 6.07
C ILE A 1045 28.57 24.50 6.14
N GLU A 1046 29.20 24.68 7.29
CA GLU A 1046 30.60 24.36 7.55
C GLU A 1046 30.75 23.13 8.45
N VAL A 1047 31.64 22.19 8.11
CA VAL A 1047 31.97 21.00 8.91
C VAL A 1047 33.47 20.82 9.03
N ASP A 1048 33.95 20.39 10.21
CA ASP A 1048 35.35 20.04 10.42
C ASP A 1048 35.53 18.52 10.26
N VAL A 1049 36.36 18.10 9.30
CA VAL A 1049 36.56 16.68 8.97
C VAL A 1049 38.00 16.22 9.13
N LYS A 1050 38.17 14.95 9.49
CA LYS A 1050 39.47 14.29 9.57
C LYS A 1050 39.86 13.55 8.29
N ARG A 1051 38.94 13.47 7.32
CA ARG A 1051 39.14 12.85 6.00
C ARG A 1051 38.24 13.55 4.99
N LEU A 1052 38.74 13.79 3.78
CA LEU A 1052 37.92 14.29 2.68
C LEU A 1052 37.21 13.10 2.01
N LEU A 1053 35.89 13.21 1.88
CA LEU A 1053 35.00 12.22 1.27
C LEU A 1053 34.02 12.95 0.34
N PRO A 1054 33.33 12.25 -0.57
CA PRO A 1054 32.21 12.83 -1.30
C PRO A 1054 31.11 13.30 -0.35
N MET A 1055 30.50 14.46 -0.61
CA MET A 1055 29.59 15.14 0.30
C MET A 1055 28.34 15.69 -0.39
N VAL A 1056 27.23 15.76 0.37
CA VAL A 1056 25.98 16.41 -0.04
C VAL A 1056 25.28 17.05 1.16
N VAL A 1057 24.60 18.17 0.94
CA VAL A 1057 23.72 18.79 1.95
C VAL A 1057 22.29 18.35 1.69
N MET A 1058 21.62 17.83 2.72
CA MET A 1058 20.23 17.39 2.66
C MET A 1058 19.34 18.17 3.62
N ALA A 1059 18.07 18.29 3.26
CA ALA A 1059 17.02 18.74 4.18
C ALA A 1059 16.59 17.56 5.07
N VAL A 1060 16.86 17.67 6.36
CA VAL A 1060 16.48 16.66 7.38
C VAL A 1060 15.47 17.30 8.31
N ASP A 1061 14.43 16.58 8.72
CA ASP A 1061 13.51 17.09 9.74
C ASP A 1061 14.28 17.33 11.04
N LYS A 1062 14.08 18.50 11.69
CA LYS A 1062 14.69 18.82 12.97
C LYS A 1062 14.20 17.81 14.00
N VAL A 1063 15.03 16.79 14.25
CA VAL A 1063 14.83 15.90 15.39
C VAL A 1063 15.28 16.69 16.61
N THR A 1064 14.31 17.18 17.38
CA THR A 1064 14.56 17.52 18.77
C THR A 1064 15.03 16.25 19.48
N GLU A 1065 16.34 16.16 19.73
CA GLU A 1065 16.88 15.30 20.79
C GLU A 1065 16.02 15.49 22.06
N PRO A 1066 15.55 14.41 22.68
CA PRO A 1066 14.70 14.51 23.84
C PRO A 1066 15.49 15.08 25.02
N SER A 1067 15.02 16.22 25.53
CA SER A 1067 15.20 16.55 26.94
C SER A 1067 14.72 15.36 27.78
N PRO A 1068 15.46 14.92 28.81
CA PRO A 1068 15.03 13.84 29.68
C PRO A 1068 13.78 14.28 30.45
N GLY A 1069 12.62 13.80 29.98
CA GLY A 1069 11.32 14.05 30.59
C GLY A 1069 10.38 14.77 29.64
N THR A 1070 9.61 14.02 28.86
CA THR A 1070 8.14 13.92 29.00
C THR A 1070 7.66 12.75 28.12
N LYS A 1071 7.14 11.71 28.77
CA LYS A 1071 6.51 10.51 28.18
C LYS A 1071 5.32 10.92 27.29
N PRO A 1072 5.15 10.41 26.05
CA PRO A 1072 3.85 10.51 25.39
C PRO A 1072 2.90 9.53 26.08
N ASP A 1073 2.00 10.08 26.91
CA ASP A 1073 0.86 9.37 27.47
C ASP A 1073 -0.12 9.04 26.33
N ARG A 1074 0.16 7.97 25.58
CA ARG A 1074 -0.87 7.25 24.84
C ARG A 1074 -1.18 5.97 25.58
N THR A 1075 -2.14 6.07 26.50
CA THR A 1075 -2.82 4.90 27.06
C THR A 1075 -3.73 4.32 25.98
N PHE A 1076 -3.49 3.08 25.60
CA PHE A 1076 -4.35 2.34 24.69
C PHE A 1076 -5.56 1.83 25.50
N GLY A 1077 -6.76 2.32 25.19
CA GLY A 1077 -7.96 2.00 25.96
C GLY A 1077 -8.27 0.49 26.04
N ASP A 1078 -7.82 -0.27 25.03
CA ASP A 1078 -7.96 -1.73 24.93
C ASP A 1078 -6.85 -2.53 25.63
N VAL A 1079 -5.91 -1.86 26.29
CA VAL A 1079 -4.84 -2.48 27.09
C VAL A 1079 -5.11 -2.34 28.59
N SER A 1080 -6.00 -1.41 28.99
CA SER A 1080 -6.37 -1.21 30.39
C SER A 1080 -7.00 -2.48 30.98
N GLY A 1081 -6.43 -3.00 32.07
CA GLY A 1081 -6.85 -4.26 32.71
C GLY A 1081 -6.36 -5.55 32.04
N HIS A 1082 -5.62 -5.46 30.93
CA HIS A 1082 -5.03 -6.63 30.26
C HIS A 1082 -3.79 -7.14 31.02
N TRP A 1083 -3.60 -8.46 31.15
CA TRP A 1083 -2.48 -9.05 31.90
C TRP A 1083 -1.09 -8.59 31.42
N ALA A 1084 -0.97 -8.29 30.13
CA ALA A 1084 0.26 -7.82 29.49
C ALA A 1084 0.42 -6.28 29.48
N ALA A 1085 -0.45 -5.51 30.14
CA ALA A 1085 -0.49 -4.05 30.02
C ALA A 1085 0.87 -3.38 30.31
N ALA A 1086 1.48 -3.70 31.44
CA ALA A 1086 2.80 -3.17 31.81
C ALA A 1086 3.90 -3.55 30.81
N THR A 1087 3.87 -4.80 30.34
CA THR A 1087 4.81 -5.33 29.35
C THR A 1087 4.63 -4.66 27.98
N ILE A 1088 3.40 -4.39 27.58
CA ILE A 1088 3.09 -3.66 26.35
C ILE A 1088 3.60 -2.22 26.44
N GLU A 1089 3.38 -1.53 27.57
CA GLU A 1089 3.93 -0.19 27.79
C GLU A 1089 5.46 -0.17 27.72
N GLN A 1090 6.12 -1.16 28.32
CA GLN A 1090 7.58 -1.31 28.24
C GLN A 1090 8.06 -1.56 26.80
N ALA A 1091 7.35 -2.38 26.02
CA ALA A 1091 7.72 -2.70 24.65
C ALA A 1091 7.57 -1.48 23.73
N ILE A 1092 6.59 -0.62 24.03
CA ILE A 1092 6.38 0.65 23.34
C ILE A 1092 7.46 1.66 23.74
N ALA A 1093 7.79 1.75 25.03
CA ALA A 1093 8.89 2.59 25.51
C ALA A 1093 10.25 2.17 24.93
N ALA A 1094 10.45 0.87 24.70
CA ALA A 1094 11.64 0.31 24.06
C ALA A 1094 11.63 0.42 22.52
N GLY A 1095 10.58 0.97 21.90
CA GLY A 1095 10.48 1.13 20.45
C GLY A 1095 10.27 -0.16 19.65
N ILE A 1096 10.01 -1.29 20.33
CA ILE A 1096 9.85 -2.62 19.73
C ILE A 1096 8.55 -2.69 18.92
N VAL A 1097 7.49 -2.09 19.46
CA VAL A 1097 6.14 -2.12 18.89
C VAL A 1097 5.49 -0.74 19.01
N SER A 1098 4.59 -0.42 18.10
CA SER A 1098 3.70 0.74 18.18
C SER A 1098 2.25 0.26 18.10
N GLY A 1099 1.33 0.98 18.74
CA GLY A 1099 -0.10 0.75 18.55
C GLY A 1099 -0.59 1.24 17.18
N TYR A 1100 -1.85 0.98 16.88
CA TYR A 1100 -2.49 1.35 15.62
C TYR A 1100 -2.84 2.85 15.57
N PRO A 1101 -2.95 3.45 14.37
CA PRO A 1101 -3.29 4.86 14.21
C PRO A 1101 -4.60 5.30 14.88
N ASN A 1102 -5.53 4.36 15.11
CA ASN A 1102 -6.82 4.58 15.78
C ASN A 1102 -6.74 4.60 17.32
N GLY A 1103 -5.55 4.54 17.91
CA GLY A 1103 -5.38 4.57 19.37
C GLY A 1103 -5.61 3.24 20.11
N THR A 1104 -5.61 2.11 19.39
CA THR A 1104 -5.71 0.75 19.97
C THR A 1104 -4.40 -0.03 19.84
N PHE A 1105 -4.12 -0.98 20.73
CA PHE A 1105 -2.96 -1.88 20.64
C PHE A 1105 -3.31 -3.28 20.10
N LYS A 1106 -4.55 -3.72 20.37
CA LYS A 1106 -5.13 -5.01 20.05
C LYS A 1106 -4.33 -6.18 20.65
N PRO A 1107 -4.21 -6.27 21.99
CA PRO A 1107 -3.32 -7.22 22.66
C PRO A 1107 -3.65 -8.69 22.35
N ASN A 1108 -4.93 -9.01 22.17
CA ASN A 1108 -5.41 -10.37 21.87
C ASN A 1108 -5.41 -10.72 20.38
N GLN A 1109 -5.08 -9.77 19.49
CA GLN A 1109 -5.00 -10.06 18.06
C GLN A 1109 -3.77 -10.95 17.79
N THR A 1110 -3.94 -11.95 16.95
CA THR A 1110 -2.87 -12.83 16.48
C THR A 1110 -1.89 -12.09 15.57
N VAL A 1111 -0.61 -12.51 15.61
CA VAL A 1111 0.46 -11.89 14.82
C VAL A 1111 0.80 -12.76 13.62
N THR A 1112 0.98 -12.14 12.45
CA THR A 1112 1.48 -12.85 11.27
C THR A 1112 2.98 -13.13 11.39
N ARG A 1113 3.50 -14.12 10.64
CA ARG A 1113 4.94 -14.43 10.60
C ARG A 1113 5.79 -13.24 10.15
N ALA A 1114 5.30 -12.45 9.20
CA ALA A 1114 5.98 -11.22 8.75
C ALA A 1114 5.99 -10.14 9.85
N GLU A 1115 4.88 -9.94 10.57
CA GLU A 1115 4.83 -9.00 11.69
C GLU A 1115 5.76 -9.42 12.82
N PHE A 1116 5.79 -10.70 13.17
CA PHE A 1116 6.68 -11.20 14.22
C PHE A 1116 8.16 -11.04 13.85
N ALA A 1117 8.52 -11.28 12.58
CA ALA A 1117 9.88 -11.02 12.09
C ALA A 1117 10.28 -9.54 12.23
N VAL A 1118 9.37 -8.61 11.95
CA VAL A 1118 9.59 -7.17 12.16
C VAL A 1118 9.78 -6.84 13.64
N LEU A 1119 8.94 -7.40 14.53
CA LEU A 1119 9.07 -7.20 15.97
C LEU A 1119 10.40 -7.74 16.51
N LEU A 1120 10.82 -8.93 16.07
CA LEU A 1120 12.09 -9.55 16.48
C LEU A 1120 13.31 -8.72 16.05
N VAL A 1121 13.32 -8.22 14.81
CA VAL A 1121 14.41 -7.34 14.30
C VAL A 1121 14.43 -5.99 15.01
N LYS A 1122 13.26 -5.42 15.31
CA LYS A 1122 13.16 -4.18 16.10
C LYS A 1122 13.63 -4.38 17.54
N ALA A 1123 13.40 -5.55 18.12
CA ALA A 1123 13.88 -5.86 19.46
C ALA A 1123 15.40 -6.00 19.49
N LEU A 1124 15.99 -6.76 18.56
CA LEU A 1124 17.38 -7.21 18.67
C LEU A 1124 18.40 -6.44 17.81
N HIS A 1125 17.94 -5.55 16.92
CA HIS A 1125 18.80 -4.68 16.09
C HIS A 1125 20.01 -5.41 15.45
N PRO A 1126 19.78 -6.45 14.63
CA PRO A 1126 20.86 -7.27 14.06
C PRO A 1126 21.82 -6.43 13.19
N GLN A 1127 23.13 -6.70 13.34
CA GLN A 1127 24.18 -6.06 12.56
C GLN A 1127 24.42 -6.83 11.25
N GLY A 1128 24.36 -6.15 10.10
CA GLY A 1128 24.60 -6.74 8.77
C GLY A 1128 23.65 -6.21 7.69
N GLU A 1129 24.06 -6.27 6.43
CA GLU A 1129 23.17 -5.97 5.30
C GLU A 1129 22.11 -7.07 5.12
N ALA A 1130 20.92 -6.67 4.72
CA ALA A 1130 19.79 -7.57 4.56
C ALA A 1130 20.07 -8.61 3.45
N ALA A 1131 19.87 -9.90 3.74
CA ALA A 1131 20.12 -10.97 2.76
C ALA A 1131 19.21 -10.85 1.52
N THR A 1132 19.69 -11.32 0.37
CA THR A 1132 18.79 -11.60 -0.76
C THR A 1132 17.80 -12.70 -0.36
N LEU A 1133 16.50 -12.41 -0.42
CA LEU A 1133 15.47 -13.38 -0.09
C LEU A 1133 15.28 -14.39 -1.23
N GLU A 1134 15.50 -15.68 -0.94
CA GLU A 1134 15.33 -16.78 -1.89
C GLU A 1134 14.02 -17.57 -1.73
N PHE A 1135 13.11 -17.10 -0.87
CA PHE A 1135 11.81 -17.77 -0.68
C PHE A 1135 10.96 -17.73 -1.96
N GLU A 1136 10.27 -18.83 -2.27
CA GLU A 1136 9.38 -18.92 -3.44
C GLU A 1136 8.25 -17.88 -3.38
N ASP A 1137 7.76 -17.58 -2.18
CA ASP A 1137 6.70 -16.61 -1.92
C ASP A 1137 7.22 -15.21 -1.54
N LYS A 1138 8.47 -14.88 -1.86
CA LYS A 1138 9.09 -13.56 -1.57
C LYS A 1138 8.31 -12.35 -2.13
N ARG A 1139 7.47 -12.57 -3.14
CA ARG A 1139 6.57 -11.54 -3.69
C ARG A 1139 5.40 -11.21 -2.76
N LYS A 1140 4.97 -12.13 -1.91
CA LYS A 1140 3.90 -11.95 -0.92
C LYS A 1140 4.39 -11.23 0.35
N ILE A 1141 5.70 -11.13 0.56
CA ILE A 1141 6.26 -10.38 1.69
C ILE A 1141 6.03 -8.88 1.42
N GLY A 1142 5.18 -8.25 2.22
CA GLY A 1142 4.88 -6.82 2.11
C GLY A 1142 6.16 -5.97 2.17
N THR A 1143 6.19 -4.87 1.42
CA THR A 1143 7.35 -3.97 1.34
C THR A 1143 7.81 -3.48 2.72
N TRP A 1144 6.86 -3.31 3.64
CA TRP A 1144 7.08 -2.91 5.04
C TRP A 1144 7.85 -3.96 5.89
N ALA A 1145 7.76 -5.25 5.55
CA ALA A 1145 8.41 -6.35 6.28
C ALA A 1145 9.66 -6.89 5.57
N ARG A 1146 9.81 -6.61 4.26
CA ARG A 1146 10.83 -7.22 3.39
C ARG A 1146 12.25 -7.06 3.93
N ASN A 1147 12.59 -5.86 4.42
CA ASN A 1147 13.92 -5.59 4.98
C ASN A 1147 14.16 -6.36 6.29
N ALA A 1148 13.19 -6.34 7.21
CA ALA A 1148 13.30 -7.07 8.47
C ALA A 1148 13.38 -8.58 8.26
N VAL A 1149 12.58 -9.15 7.36
CA VAL A 1149 12.66 -10.59 7.03
C VAL A 1149 14.04 -10.91 6.44
N ALA A 1150 14.58 -10.07 5.56
CA ALA A 1150 15.92 -10.23 5.00
C ALA A 1150 17.04 -10.11 6.04
N GLN A 1151 16.93 -9.20 7.02
CA GLN A 1151 17.86 -9.07 8.13
C GLN A 1151 17.80 -10.28 9.08
N ALA A 1152 16.59 -10.77 9.38
CA ALA A 1152 16.41 -11.96 10.21
C ALA A 1152 16.88 -13.25 9.52
N VAL A 1153 16.78 -13.32 8.18
CA VAL A 1153 17.40 -14.42 7.38
C VAL A 1153 18.92 -14.31 7.41
N GLN A 1154 19.49 -13.12 7.20
CA GLN A 1154 20.93 -12.89 7.29
C GLN A 1154 21.49 -13.28 8.66
N ALA A 1155 20.77 -12.93 9.73
CA ALA A 1155 21.14 -13.26 11.10
C ALA A 1155 20.91 -14.73 11.47
N GLY A 1156 20.37 -15.55 10.55
CA GLY A 1156 20.12 -16.98 10.75
C GLY A 1156 18.90 -17.29 11.64
N TRP A 1157 18.07 -16.30 11.96
CA TRP A 1157 16.89 -16.46 12.82
C TRP A 1157 15.73 -17.12 12.09
N ILE A 1158 15.65 -16.93 10.77
CA ILE A 1158 14.61 -17.46 9.89
C ILE A 1158 15.24 -18.31 8.78
N LYS A 1159 14.76 -19.55 8.63
CA LYS A 1159 15.24 -20.51 7.60
C LYS A 1159 14.19 -20.86 6.53
N GLY A 1160 12.94 -20.43 6.70
CA GLY A 1160 11.82 -20.82 5.84
C GLY A 1160 11.30 -22.24 6.11
N TYR A 1161 10.26 -22.62 5.38
CA TYR A 1161 9.71 -23.97 5.39
C TYR A 1161 10.46 -24.88 4.41
N LYS A 1162 10.29 -26.20 4.57
CA LYS A 1162 10.93 -27.21 3.70
C LYS A 1162 10.53 -27.10 2.22
N ASP A 1163 9.38 -26.51 1.95
CA ASP A 1163 8.87 -26.22 0.59
C ASP A 1163 9.46 -24.93 -0.01
N GLY A 1164 10.43 -24.28 0.66
CA GLY A 1164 11.05 -23.04 0.18
C GLY A 1164 10.22 -21.77 0.44
N SER A 1165 9.08 -21.86 1.13
CA SER A 1165 8.23 -20.70 1.44
C SER A 1165 8.56 -20.05 2.80
N PHE A 1166 8.23 -18.77 2.95
CA PHE A 1166 8.26 -18.05 4.23
C PHE A 1166 6.88 -17.96 4.90
N ARG A 1167 5.80 -17.88 4.10
CA ARG A 1167 4.39 -17.72 4.48
C ARG A 1167 4.13 -16.44 5.29
N PRO A 1168 4.35 -15.24 4.69
CA PRO A 1168 4.35 -13.97 5.43
C PRO A 1168 3.04 -13.63 6.13
N ASP A 1169 1.89 -13.94 5.51
CA ASP A 1169 0.56 -13.58 6.02
C ASP A 1169 -0.04 -14.64 6.95
N ALA A 1170 0.64 -15.78 7.13
CA ALA A 1170 0.17 -16.82 8.04
C ALA A 1170 0.34 -16.39 9.50
N GLU A 1171 -0.68 -16.61 10.33
CA GLU A 1171 -0.60 -16.41 11.77
C GLU A 1171 0.43 -17.35 12.39
N ILE A 1172 1.40 -16.77 13.11
CA ILE A 1172 2.54 -17.51 13.66
C ILE A 1172 2.10 -18.42 14.81
N THR A 1173 2.52 -19.68 14.75
CA THR A 1173 2.28 -20.63 15.85
C THR A 1173 3.30 -20.43 16.97
N ARG A 1174 2.99 -20.88 18.19
CA ARG A 1174 3.91 -20.80 19.33
C ARG A 1174 5.19 -21.60 19.09
N ALA A 1175 5.11 -22.74 18.41
CA ALA A 1175 6.28 -23.52 17.99
C ALA A 1175 7.20 -22.74 17.01
N GLU A 1176 6.61 -22.03 16.04
CA GLU A 1176 7.37 -21.21 15.09
C GLU A 1176 8.00 -19.99 15.76
N MET A 1177 7.26 -19.31 16.64
CA MET A 1177 7.79 -18.20 17.44
C MET A 1177 8.98 -18.66 18.28
N ALA A 1178 8.82 -19.78 19.00
CA ALA A 1178 9.88 -20.35 19.83
C ALA A 1178 11.12 -20.72 18.99
N ALA A 1179 10.95 -21.28 17.79
CA ALA A 1179 12.06 -21.58 16.90
C ALA A 1179 12.81 -20.31 16.44
N MET A 1180 12.09 -19.25 16.08
CA MET A 1180 12.71 -17.97 15.69
C MET A 1180 13.47 -17.33 16.86
N VAL A 1181 12.89 -17.32 18.06
CA VAL A 1181 13.50 -16.79 19.28
C VAL A 1181 14.72 -17.62 19.71
N ALA A 1182 14.60 -18.95 19.70
CA ALA A 1182 15.71 -19.84 20.04
C ALA A 1182 16.89 -19.69 19.06
N ASN A 1183 16.62 -19.55 17.76
CA ASN A 1183 17.67 -19.25 16.78
C ASN A 1183 18.33 -17.89 17.05
N ALA A 1184 17.55 -16.87 17.45
CA ALA A 1184 18.07 -15.55 17.80
C ALA A 1184 18.95 -15.54 19.06
N MET A 1185 18.75 -16.50 19.96
CA MET A 1185 19.61 -16.69 21.13
C MET A 1185 20.97 -17.31 20.81
N GLY A 1186 21.20 -17.79 19.58
CA GLY A 1186 22.50 -18.29 19.12
C GLY A 1186 23.04 -19.54 19.85
N LYS A 1187 22.20 -20.25 20.62
CA LYS A 1187 22.58 -21.43 21.40
C LYS A 1187 22.23 -22.72 20.63
N SER A 1188 23.09 -23.73 20.74
CA SER A 1188 22.81 -25.09 20.24
C SER A 1188 21.95 -25.82 21.27
N PHE A 1189 20.83 -26.39 20.83
CA PHE A 1189 19.87 -27.07 21.69
C PHE A 1189 19.67 -28.51 21.25
N ASP A 1190 19.55 -29.41 22.21
CA ASP A 1190 19.42 -30.84 21.99
C ASP A 1190 18.08 -31.17 21.30
N ALA A 1191 18.14 -31.85 20.16
CA ALA A 1191 16.98 -32.23 19.35
C ALA A 1191 16.09 -33.28 20.05
N ASP A 1192 16.64 -34.01 21.01
CA ASP A 1192 15.97 -35.10 21.74
C ASP A 1192 15.56 -34.71 23.17
N ALA A 1193 15.70 -33.44 23.55
CA ALA A 1193 15.34 -32.96 24.88
C ALA A 1193 13.83 -33.09 25.18
N THR A 1194 13.50 -33.65 26.34
CA THR A 1194 12.14 -33.65 26.89
C THR A 1194 11.86 -32.29 27.52
N THR A 1195 10.75 -31.65 27.15
CA THR A 1195 10.29 -30.41 27.78
C THR A 1195 9.51 -30.72 29.06
N LEU A 1196 9.41 -29.75 29.96
CA LEU A 1196 8.58 -29.82 31.17
C LEU A 1196 7.12 -29.41 30.90
N PHE A 1197 6.74 -29.22 29.63
CA PHE A 1197 5.36 -28.85 29.28
C PHE A 1197 4.47 -30.09 29.31
N ALA A 1198 3.24 -29.92 29.77
CA ALA A 1198 2.29 -31.03 29.95
C ALA A 1198 1.94 -31.75 28.62
N ASP A 1199 2.09 -31.06 27.50
CA ASP A 1199 1.84 -31.51 26.12
C ASP A 1199 3.15 -31.77 25.34
N ASP A 1200 4.26 -32.10 26.02
CA ASP A 1200 5.56 -32.41 25.37
C ASP A 1200 5.45 -33.42 24.21
N LYS A 1201 4.53 -34.38 24.32
CA LYS A 1201 4.24 -35.39 23.29
C LYS A 1201 3.68 -34.80 21.99
N ASP A 1202 3.01 -33.66 22.08
CA ASP A 1202 2.31 -32.99 20.98
C ASP A 1202 3.20 -31.93 20.30
N ILE A 1203 4.36 -31.59 20.89
CA ILE A 1203 5.36 -30.69 20.31
C ILE A 1203 6.06 -31.39 19.12
N PRO A 1204 5.98 -30.83 17.90
CA PRO A 1204 6.65 -31.41 16.74
C PRO A 1204 8.16 -31.56 16.96
N LYS A 1205 8.75 -32.67 16.49
CA LYS A 1205 10.19 -32.95 16.63
C LYS A 1205 11.08 -31.77 16.21
N TRP A 1206 10.73 -31.07 15.13
CA TRP A 1206 11.51 -29.94 14.63
C TRP A 1206 11.51 -28.72 15.56
N ALA A 1207 10.49 -28.58 16.41
CA ALA A 1207 10.31 -27.46 17.34
C ALA A 1207 10.72 -27.81 18.78
N LYS A 1208 11.03 -29.09 19.05
CA LYS A 1208 11.18 -29.62 20.40
C LYS A 1208 12.38 -29.03 21.13
N SER A 1209 13.50 -28.91 20.44
CA SER A 1209 14.70 -28.23 20.95
C SER A 1209 14.46 -26.75 21.23
N ALA A 1210 13.72 -26.07 20.35
CA ALA A 1210 13.37 -24.66 20.53
C ALA A 1210 12.38 -24.42 21.68
N ALA A 1211 11.37 -25.29 21.83
CA ALA A 1211 10.45 -25.24 22.95
C ALA A 1211 11.16 -25.49 24.29
N ASN A 1212 12.10 -26.43 24.33
CA ASN A 1212 12.96 -26.65 25.50
C ASN A 1212 13.83 -25.42 25.82
N ALA A 1213 14.42 -24.80 24.79
CA ALA A 1213 15.28 -23.62 24.93
C ALA A 1213 14.57 -22.42 25.58
N VAL A 1214 13.40 -22.08 25.06
CA VAL A 1214 12.60 -20.95 25.57
C VAL A 1214 12.00 -21.24 26.95
N GLN A 1215 11.78 -22.52 27.27
CA GLN A 1215 11.36 -22.97 28.60
C GLN A 1215 12.49 -22.85 29.63
N GLN A 1216 13.68 -23.39 29.34
CA GLN A 1216 14.85 -23.30 30.23
C GLN A 1216 15.28 -21.84 30.48
N SER A 1217 15.05 -20.98 29.49
CA SER A 1217 15.39 -19.56 29.59
C SER A 1217 14.26 -18.71 30.21
N GLY A 1218 13.16 -19.33 30.63
CA GLY A 1218 12.02 -18.64 31.27
C GLY A 1218 11.25 -17.68 30.35
N LEU A 1219 11.53 -17.71 29.04
CA LEU A 1219 10.94 -16.82 28.05
C LEU A 1219 9.47 -17.16 27.80
N ILE A 1220 9.14 -18.46 27.74
CA ILE A 1220 7.78 -18.96 27.58
C ILE A 1220 7.45 -19.90 28.74
N GLN A 1221 6.35 -19.60 29.45
CA GLN A 1221 5.71 -20.52 30.39
C GLN A 1221 4.48 -21.13 29.71
N GLY A 1222 4.10 -22.34 30.14
CA GLY A 1222 2.94 -23.03 29.59
C GLY A 1222 1.66 -22.25 29.87
N LYS A 1223 0.64 -22.40 29.02
CA LYS A 1223 -0.71 -21.86 29.24
C LYS A 1223 -1.43 -22.71 30.28
N GLY A 1224 -2.30 -22.09 31.08
CA GLY A 1224 -3.23 -22.79 32.00
C GLY A 1224 -2.55 -23.86 32.85
N SER A 1225 -2.87 -25.14 32.57
CA SER A 1225 -2.35 -26.38 33.17
C SER A 1225 -0.86 -26.68 32.93
N GLY A 1226 -0.11 -25.79 32.27
CA GLY A 1226 1.31 -25.97 31.97
C GLY A 1226 1.61 -26.49 30.55
N GLU A 1227 0.67 -26.32 29.62
CA GLU A 1227 0.80 -26.76 28.21
C GLU A 1227 1.54 -25.72 27.35
N PHE A 1228 2.43 -26.15 26.47
CA PHE A 1228 3.12 -25.30 25.50
C PHE A 1228 2.17 -24.80 24.40
N ASP A 1229 1.20 -25.61 23.98
CA ASP A 1229 0.27 -25.39 22.87
C ASP A 1229 1.01 -25.06 21.56
N PRO A 1230 1.73 -26.03 20.96
CA PRO A 1230 2.65 -25.81 19.84
C PRO A 1230 1.96 -25.27 18.58
N PHE A 1231 0.68 -25.59 18.38
CA PHE A 1231 -0.11 -25.16 17.21
C PHE A 1231 -0.94 -23.90 17.48
N GLY A 1232 -1.08 -23.50 18.75
CA GLY A 1232 -1.75 -22.28 19.15
C GLY A 1232 -1.15 -21.05 18.48
N LYS A 1233 -2.02 -20.12 18.08
CA LYS A 1233 -1.62 -18.85 17.49
C LYS A 1233 -1.10 -17.91 18.56
N THR A 1234 -0.03 -17.20 18.24
CA THR A 1234 0.60 -16.25 19.17
C THR A 1234 -0.10 -14.91 19.07
N THR A 1235 -0.57 -14.38 20.20
CA THR A 1235 -1.16 -13.04 20.26
C THR A 1235 -0.08 -11.95 20.29
N ARG A 1236 -0.47 -10.73 19.95
CA ARG A 1236 0.41 -9.55 19.94
C ARG A 1236 1.00 -9.28 21.32
N ALA A 1237 0.21 -9.47 22.38
CA ALA A 1237 0.65 -9.40 23.77
C ALA A 1237 1.67 -10.50 24.15
N GLU A 1238 1.44 -11.74 23.73
CA GLU A 1238 2.38 -12.84 23.95
C GLU A 1238 3.71 -12.59 23.23
N ALA A 1239 3.66 -12.18 21.97
CA ALA A 1239 4.84 -11.89 21.15
C ALA A 1239 5.75 -10.83 21.79
N VAL A 1240 5.20 -9.67 22.20
CA VAL A 1240 6.01 -8.60 22.81
C VAL A 1240 6.51 -8.97 24.19
N THR A 1241 5.76 -9.78 24.94
CA THR A 1241 6.20 -10.31 26.25
C THR A 1241 7.42 -11.20 26.11
N VAL A 1242 7.42 -12.11 25.13
CA VAL A 1242 8.56 -13.00 24.86
C VAL A 1242 9.78 -12.19 24.40
N LEU A 1243 9.60 -11.19 23.54
CA LEU A 1243 10.70 -10.35 23.04
C LEU A 1243 11.32 -9.45 24.13
N LEU A 1244 10.52 -8.89 25.03
CA LEU A 1244 11.06 -8.14 26.16
C LEU A 1244 11.83 -9.03 27.13
N LYS A 1245 11.30 -10.20 27.47
CA LYS A 1245 12.04 -11.18 28.29
C LYS A 1245 13.33 -11.63 27.61
N LEU A 1246 13.34 -11.76 26.29
CA LEU A 1246 14.54 -12.07 25.52
C LEU A 1246 15.57 -10.95 25.65
N LEU A 1247 15.15 -9.68 25.52
CA LEU A 1247 16.03 -8.52 25.71
C LEU A 1247 16.60 -8.44 27.13
N ASP A 1248 15.78 -8.68 28.14
CA ASP A 1248 16.24 -8.73 29.53
C ASP A 1248 17.22 -9.88 29.77
N SER A 1249 17.06 -11.02 29.08
CA SER A 1249 17.98 -12.16 29.17
C SER A 1249 19.34 -11.94 28.48
N GLN A 1250 19.47 -10.88 27.66
CA GLN A 1250 20.73 -10.51 26.99
C GLN A 1250 21.47 -9.35 27.67
N ARG A 1251 20.93 -8.82 28.77
CA ARG A 1251 21.53 -7.71 29.54
C ARG A 1251 22.47 -8.17 30.66
#